data_AF-A0A1C5DDC1-F1
#
_entry.id   AF-A0A1C5DDC1-F1
#
_cell.length_a   1.000
_cell.length_b   1.000
_cell.length_c   1.000
_cell.angle_alpha   90.00
_cell.angle_beta   90.00
_cell.angle_gamma   90.00
#
_symmetry.space_group_name_H-M   'P 1'
#
loop_
_entity.id
_entity.type
_entity.pdbx_description
1 polymer ?
#
loop_
_entity_poly.entity_id
_entity_poly.type
_entity_poly.pdbx_seq_one_letter_code
_entity_poly.pdbx_strand_id
1 'polypeptide(L)'
;METPPVHAYPDHWEADVVLRDGGTARIRPITEDDAERLVSFYEQVSDESKYYRFFAPYPRLSAKDVHRFTHHDQVDRVGLAVTVGGEFIATVRYDRIDGRGRPASAPADEAEVAFLVQDAHQGRGIASALLEHIAAVARERGIRRFAAEVLPANTKMIKVFRDAGYTQRRSFEDGSVRLTLDLEPTAESLAVQRGREQRAEARSVQRLLAPGSVAVVGTGRAPGGVGRTVLRNLLGAGFTGRMYAVNHAFEEDRTEIDGVPAVRSVARIGEPVDLAVLAVPAEQVPDVVADCGEHGVRGLVVLSAGYAESGPEGRERQRALVRQARSYGMRIIGPNAFGIINTADAVRLNASLAPEPPERGHIGLFTQSGAIGIALLSGLYRRGAGLSSFVSAGNRADVSGNDILQYWYEDPDTDVALLYLESIGNPRKFTRLARRTAAVKPVVVVKGARHSGSAPPGHAVPVTRIPDATVSALMRQAGVIRVDTVTELVDTGLLLACQPLPAGPRVAILGNSESLGLLTYDACLSEGLRPLRPRDLTTTATPADFRAALADALSDDACDAVVVTAIPHVGETGPPAPTDGGALGTALREATARTASKPVAVVHVEIDGLPEALSPPATPGLSSSAAKPADDAAPTQPPGAGLRHGAVPRIPAYPAAERAVRALGEAVRYAQWRREAERPGK
;
A
#
# COMPACT_ATOMS: atom_id res chain seq x y z
N MET A 1 2.84 -34.20 -35.36
CA MET A 1 3.37 -33.47 -34.20
C MET A 1 4.42 -32.53 -34.77
N GLU A 2 4.00 -31.32 -35.14
CA GLU A 2 4.91 -30.30 -35.70
C GLU A 2 5.90 -29.90 -34.62
N THR A 3 7.19 -29.92 -34.97
CA THR A 3 8.26 -29.35 -34.16
C THR A 3 7.98 -27.86 -34.00
N PRO A 4 7.91 -27.31 -32.77
CA PRO A 4 7.71 -25.87 -32.60
C PRO A 4 8.84 -25.10 -33.32
N PRO A 5 8.54 -23.93 -33.94
CA PRO A 5 9.55 -23.14 -34.63
C PRO A 5 10.70 -22.81 -33.69
N VAL A 6 11.92 -22.85 -34.22
CA VAL A 6 13.19 -22.93 -33.46
C VAL A 6 13.45 -21.71 -32.55
N HIS A 7 12.68 -20.62 -32.65
CA HIS A 7 12.77 -19.45 -31.75
C HIS A 7 11.40 -18.81 -31.51
N ALA A 8 10.48 -19.50 -30.82
CA ALA A 8 9.21 -18.89 -30.39
C ALA A 8 9.46 -17.74 -29.40
N TYR A 9 8.75 -16.62 -29.58
CA TYR A 9 8.85 -15.45 -28.71
C TYR A 9 8.57 -15.83 -27.23
N PRO A 10 9.44 -15.46 -26.28
CA PRO A 10 9.34 -15.92 -24.90
C PRO A 10 8.44 -14.97 -24.11
N ASP A 11 7.13 -15.10 -24.27
CA ASP A 11 6.10 -14.27 -23.60
C ASP A 11 6.29 -14.20 -22.08
N HIS A 12 6.81 -15.27 -21.45
CA HIS A 12 7.02 -15.35 -20.01
C HIS A 12 8.17 -14.45 -19.50
N TRP A 13 8.99 -13.91 -20.41
CA TRP A 13 9.99 -12.88 -20.08
C TRP A 13 9.41 -11.47 -20.08
N GLU A 14 8.14 -11.27 -20.42
CA GLU A 14 7.54 -9.94 -20.29
C GLU A 14 7.15 -9.65 -18.84
N ALA A 15 7.44 -8.43 -18.38
CA ALA A 15 7.09 -8.00 -17.03
C ALA A 15 6.76 -6.51 -16.98
N ASP A 16 5.76 -6.15 -16.17
CA ASP A 16 5.55 -4.77 -15.76
C ASP A 16 6.33 -4.51 -14.48
N VAL A 17 7.15 -3.47 -14.48
CA VAL A 17 7.96 -3.08 -13.32
C VAL A 17 7.54 -1.71 -12.81
N VAL A 18 7.59 -1.53 -11.49
CA VAL A 18 7.43 -0.24 -10.84
C VAL A 18 8.81 0.39 -10.69
N LEU A 19 8.96 1.59 -11.25
CA LEU A 19 10.21 2.34 -11.25
C LEU A 19 10.40 3.06 -9.92
N ARG A 20 11.64 3.50 -9.65
CA ARG A 20 12.03 4.18 -8.41
C ARG A 20 11.19 5.43 -8.13
N ASP A 21 10.78 6.09 -9.21
CA ASP A 21 9.99 7.29 -9.11
C ASP A 21 8.53 6.99 -8.73
N GLY A 22 8.04 5.76 -8.91
CA GLY A 22 6.68 5.29 -8.66
C GLY A 22 5.84 5.03 -9.93
N GLY A 23 6.35 5.36 -11.13
CA GLY A 23 5.68 5.04 -12.40
C GLY A 23 5.89 3.59 -12.82
N THR A 24 5.21 3.15 -13.88
CA THR A 24 5.41 1.81 -14.45
C THR A 24 6.18 1.83 -15.77
N ALA A 25 6.80 0.70 -16.11
CA ALA A 25 7.33 0.44 -17.44
C ALA A 25 7.20 -1.06 -17.78
N ARG A 26 7.19 -1.38 -19.07
CA ARG A 26 7.16 -2.76 -19.56
C ARG A 26 8.58 -3.20 -19.92
N ILE A 27 9.02 -4.34 -19.41
CA ILE A 27 10.21 -5.05 -19.90
C ILE A 27 9.73 -6.16 -20.84
N ARG A 28 10.31 -6.25 -22.03
CA ARG A 28 10.04 -7.35 -22.97
C ARG A 28 11.25 -7.70 -23.85
N PRO A 29 11.30 -8.90 -24.44
CA PRO A 29 12.26 -9.23 -25.49
C PRO A 29 12.19 -8.26 -26.68
N ILE A 30 13.35 -7.93 -27.25
CA ILE A 30 13.46 -7.18 -28.51
C ILE A 30 13.17 -8.13 -29.67
N THR A 31 12.35 -7.68 -30.62
CA THR A 31 12.05 -8.42 -31.85
C THR A 31 12.66 -7.74 -33.08
N GLU A 32 12.63 -8.45 -34.22
CA GLU A 32 13.07 -7.91 -35.51
C GLU A 32 12.28 -6.67 -35.96
N ASP A 33 11.00 -6.58 -35.57
CA ASP A 33 10.11 -5.44 -35.84
C ASP A 33 10.49 -4.16 -35.06
N ASP A 34 11.39 -4.24 -34.08
CA ASP A 34 11.80 -3.09 -33.27
C ASP A 34 12.92 -2.25 -33.90
N ALA A 35 13.32 -2.54 -35.14
CA ALA A 35 14.41 -1.82 -35.82
C ALA A 35 14.22 -0.29 -35.80
N GLU A 36 13.02 0.19 -36.17
CA GLU A 36 12.71 1.62 -36.18
C GLU A 36 12.66 2.21 -34.77
N ARG A 37 12.06 1.50 -33.81
CA ARG A 37 12.01 1.93 -32.41
C ARG A 37 13.40 2.05 -31.79
N LEU A 38 14.29 1.10 -32.10
CA LEU A 38 15.67 1.12 -31.64
C LEU A 38 16.42 2.33 -32.20
N VAL A 39 16.24 2.66 -33.49
CA VAL A 39 16.86 3.83 -34.11
C VAL A 39 16.32 5.12 -33.49
N SER A 40 15.00 5.26 -33.36
CA SER A 40 14.36 6.42 -32.71
C SER A 40 14.86 6.63 -31.28
N PHE A 41 14.92 5.56 -30.47
CA PHE A 41 15.49 5.61 -29.14
C PHE A 41 16.96 6.04 -29.16
N TYR A 42 17.76 5.48 -30.07
CA TYR A 42 19.19 5.79 -30.16
C TYR A 42 19.46 7.26 -30.48
N GLU A 43 18.63 7.88 -31.31
CA GLU A 43 18.73 9.30 -31.66
C GLU A 43 18.47 10.21 -30.45
N GLN A 44 17.66 9.76 -29.49
CA GLN A 44 17.33 10.50 -28.27
C GLN A 44 18.34 10.32 -27.14
N VAL A 45 19.33 9.43 -27.29
CA VAL A 45 20.41 9.23 -26.32
C VAL A 45 21.54 10.23 -26.56
N SER A 46 22.09 10.80 -25.49
CA SER A 46 23.20 11.74 -25.56
C SER A 46 24.48 11.10 -26.11
N ASP A 47 25.33 11.91 -26.73
CA ASP A 47 26.64 11.46 -27.23
C ASP A 47 27.54 10.93 -26.11
N GLU A 48 27.42 11.47 -24.89
CA GLU A 48 28.12 10.98 -23.71
C GLU A 48 27.67 9.56 -23.33
N SER A 49 26.36 9.31 -23.27
CA SER A 49 25.81 7.99 -22.98
C SER A 49 26.17 6.97 -24.07
N LYS A 50 26.21 7.39 -25.34
CA LYS A 50 26.71 6.56 -26.47
C LYS A 50 28.21 6.25 -26.31
N TYR A 51 29.03 7.26 -26.00
CA TYR A 51 30.45 7.08 -25.78
C TYR A 51 30.74 6.11 -24.63
N TYR A 52 30.04 6.22 -23.50
CA TYR A 52 30.18 5.28 -22.40
C TYR A 52 29.76 3.84 -22.74
N ARG A 53 28.87 3.66 -23.72
CA ARG A 53 28.38 2.34 -24.14
C ARG A 53 29.29 1.66 -25.17
N PHE A 54 29.87 2.42 -26.10
CA PHE A 54 30.63 1.87 -27.23
C PHE A 54 32.13 2.16 -27.16
N PHE A 55 32.57 2.92 -26.15
CA PHE A 55 33.97 3.33 -25.94
C PHE A 55 34.59 4.11 -27.11
N ALA A 56 33.73 4.65 -28.00
CA ALA A 56 34.12 5.42 -29.17
C ALA A 56 32.99 6.37 -29.57
N PRO A 57 33.29 7.46 -30.31
CA PRO A 57 32.26 8.28 -30.94
C PRO A 57 31.40 7.42 -31.87
N TYR A 58 30.11 7.29 -31.53
CA TYR A 58 29.19 6.38 -32.22
C TYR A 58 27.87 7.10 -32.52
N PRO A 59 27.86 8.11 -33.41
CA PRO A 59 26.74 9.05 -33.54
C PRO A 59 25.45 8.40 -34.07
N ARG A 60 25.56 7.35 -34.89
CA ARG A 60 24.43 6.62 -35.49
C ARG A 60 24.73 5.12 -35.53
N LEU A 61 23.68 4.30 -35.50
CA LEU A 61 23.77 2.87 -35.74
C LEU A 61 23.85 2.58 -37.25
N SER A 62 24.76 1.69 -37.67
CA SER A 62 24.73 1.17 -39.04
C SER A 62 23.59 0.15 -39.22
N ALA A 63 23.19 -0.13 -40.46
CA ALA A 63 22.19 -1.18 -40.73
C ALA A 63 22.61 -2.55 -40.16
N LYS A 64 23.91 -2.83 -40.13
CA LYS A 64 24.48 -4.04 -39.53
C LYS A 64 24.30 -4.05 -38.01
N ASP A 65 24.45 -2.91 -37.35
CA ASP A 65 24.28 -2.81 -35.89
C ASP A 65 22.82 -2.91 -35.49
N VAL A 66 21.92 -2.26 -36.24
CA VAL A 66 20.47 -2.40 -36.06
C VAL A 66 20.06 -3.86 -36.18
N HIS A 67 20.46 -4.53 -37.26
CA HIS A 67 20.18 -5.97 -37.43
C HIS A 67 20.75 -6.79 -36.28
N ARG A 68 22.01 -6.56 -35.90
CA ARG A 68 22.66 -7.26 -34.78
C ARG A 68 21.92 -7.07 -33.45
N PHE A 69 21.32 -5.90 -33.21
CA PHE A 69 20.69 -5.54 -31.95
C PHE A 69 19.18 -5.81 -31.92
N THR A 70 18.59 -6.31 -33.01
CA THR A 70 17.19 -6.76 -33.04
C THR A 70 17.05 -8.27 -33.27
N HIS A 71 18.02 -8.90 -33.94
CA HIS A 71 17.99 -10.32 -34.27
C HIS A 71 18.79 -11.13 -33.23
N HIS A 72 18.06 -11.67 -32.26
CA HIS A 72 18.59 -12.44 -31.13
C HIS A 72 18.08 -13.89 -31.21
N ASP A 73 18.95 -14.87 -30.96
CA ASP A 73 18.57 -16.29 -30.92
C ASP A 73 17.85 -16.69 -29.61
N GLN A 74 17.80 -15.78 -28.63
CA GLN A 74 17.15 -15.96 -27.32
C GLN A 74 17.75 -17.09 -26.46
N VAL A 75 18.98 -17.50 -26.76
CA VAL A 75 19.73 -18.57 -26.07
C VAL A 75 21.13 -18.11 -25.70
N ASP A 76 21.93 -17.74 -26.69
CA ASP A 76 23.30 -17.26 -26.54
C ASP A 76 23.36 -15.73 -26.67
N ARG A 77 22.41 -15.16 -27.40
CA ARG A 77 22.23 -13.73 -27.57
C ARG A 77 20.81 -13.36 -27.16
N VAL A 78 20.67 -12.53 -26.14
CA VAL A 78 19.36 -12.05 -25.66
C VAL A 78 19.39 -10.54 -25.58
N GLY A 79 18.36 -9.89 -26.11
CA GLY A 79 18.11 -8.47 -25.94
C GLY A 79 16.74 -8.23 -25.34
N LEU A 80 16.65 -7.33 -24.36
CA LEU A 80 15.42 -6.85 -23.77
C LEU A 80 15.35 -5.33 -23.89
N ALA A 81 14.14 -4.82 -24.07
CA ALA A 81 13.83 -3.40 -24.03
C ALA A 81 12.91 -3.06 -22.87
N VAL A 82 13.05 -1.84 -22.37
CA VAL A 82 12.08 -1.20 -21.47
C VAL A 82 11.28 -0.21 -22.28
N THR A 83 9.96 -0.29 -22.19
CA THR A 83 9.06 0.58 -22.94
C THR A 83 8.07 1.34 -22.06
N VAL A 84 7.77 2.56 -22.48
CA VAL A 84 6.70 3.44 -21.98
C VAL A 84 6.06 4.11 -23.20
N GLY A 85 4.74 4.09 -23.30
CA GLY A 85 3.99 4.51 -24.49
C GLY A 85 4.23 3.64 -25.73
N GLY A 86 4.83 2.45 -25.56
CA GLY A 86 5.31 1.64 -26.69
C GLY A 86 6.70 2.03 -27.19
N GLU A 87 7.25 3.16 -26.72
CA GLU A 87 8.57 3.66 -27.10
C GLU A 87 9.67 3.07 -26.21
N PHE A 88 10.85 2.86 -26.78
CA PHE A 88 12.02 2.37 -26.06
C PHE A 88 12.61 3.49 -25.19
N ILE A 89 12.80 3.22 -23.91
CA ILE A 89 13.49 4.13 -22.98
C ILE A 89 14.81 3.56 -22.45
N ALA A 90 15.01 2.24 -22.62
CA ALA A 90 16.26 1.57 -22.32
C ALA A 90 16.34 0.20 -23.02
N THR A 91 17.57 -0.29 -23.21
CA THR A 91 17.84 -1.65 -23.69
C THR A 91 18.93 -2.31 -22.85
N VAL A 92 18.87 -3.63 -22.75
CA VAL A 92 19.94 -4.48 -22.22
C VAL A 92 20.12 -5.66 -23.14
N ARG A 93 21.36 -6.11 -23.28
CA ARG A 93 21.68 -7.35 -23.99
C ARG A 93 22.77 -8.12 -23.29
N TYR A 94 22.75 -9.43 -23.45
CA TYR A 94 23.93 -10.24 -23.23
C TYR A 94 24.28 -11.07 -24.47
N ASP A 95 25.58 -11.34 -24.63
CA ASP A 95 26.14 -12.29 -25.58
C ASP A 95 26.97 -13.31 -24.80
N ARG A 96 26.72 -14.63 -24.95
CA ARG A 96 27.48 -15.69 -24.27
C ARG A 96 28.92 -15.74 -24.78
N ILE A 97 29.87 -15.87 -23.86
CA ILE A 97 31.31 -15.83 -24.14
C ILE A 97 32.08 -17.02 -23.56
N ASP A 98 33.20 -17.38 -24.20
CA ASP A 98 34.21 -18.28 -23.65
C ASP A 98 35.10 -17.56 -22.62
N GLY A 99 35.99 -18.29 -21.94
CA GLY A 99 36.95 -17.69 -20.99
C GLY A 99 37.97 -16.71 -21.61
N ARG A 100 37.94 -16.50 -22.93
CA ARG A 100 38.73 -15.49 -23.65
C ARG A 100 37.86 -14.33 -24.17
N GLY A 101 36.58 -14.27 -23.82
CA GLY A 101 35.67 -13.20 -24.26
C GLY A 101 35.14 -13.35 -25.69
N ARG A 102 35.28 -14.52 -26.32
CA ARG A 102 34.79 -14.75 -27.70
C ARG A 102 33.39 -15.36 -27.67
N PRO A 103 32.52 -15.08 -28.68
CA PRO A 103 31.19 -15.68 -28.76
C PRO A 103 31.23 -17.19 -28.60
N ALA A 104 30.37 -17.73 -27.74
CA ALA A 104 30.32 -19.15 -27.41
C ALA A 104 28.89 -19.63 -27.23
N SER A 105 28.72 -20.94 -27.17
CA SER A 105 27.48 -21.63 -26.82
C SER A 105 27.67 -22.48 -25.56
N ALA A 106 26.62 -23.14 -25.08
CA ALA A 106 26.74 -24.11 -23.99
C ALA A 106 27.86 -25.15 -24.28
N PRO A 107 28.70 -25.53 -23.28
CA PRO A 107 28.48 -25.40 -21.84
C PRO A 107 29.12 -24.15 -21.20
N ALA A 108 29.57 -23.15 -21.96
CA ALA A 108 30.08 -21.91 -21.39
C ALA A 108 29.00 -21.24 -20.52
N ASP A 109 29.35 -20.78 -19.31
CA ASP A 109 28.40 -20.24 -18.33
C ASP A 109 28.60 -18.75 -18.03
N GLU A 110 29.31 -18.05 -18.91
CA GLU A 110 29.61 -16.62 -18.80
C GLU A 110 29.04 -15.85 -20.00
N ALA A 111 28.53 -14.64 -19.76
CA ALA A 111 28.04 -13.76 -20.81
C ALA A 111 28.49 -12.31 -20.60
N GLU A 112 28.84 -11.63 -21.69
CA GLU A 112 29.08 -10.18 -21.66
C GLU A 112 27.73 -9.47 -21.64
N VAL A 113 27.50 -8.55 -20.69
CA VAL A 113 26.26 -7.80 -20.56
C VAL A 113 26.47 -6.31 -20.79
N ALA A 114 25.54 -5.66 -21.49
CA ALA A 114 25.63 -4.25 -21.77
C ALA A 114 24.26 -3.55 -21.82
N PHE A 115 24.24 -2.30 -21.36
CA PHE A 115 23.02 -1.52 -21.10
C PHE A 115 23.07 -0.17 -21.81
N LEU A 116 21.93 0.33 -22.28
CA LEU A 116 21.78 1.70 -22.73
C LEU A 116 20.46 2.25 -22.17
N VAL A 117 20.51 3.43 -21.52
CA VAL A 117 19.33 4.08 -20.92
C VAL A 117 19.29 5.52 -21.40
N GLN A 118 18.16 5.95 -21.92
CA GLN A 118 17.95 7.34 -22.34
C GLN A 118 18.14 8.30 -21.16
N ASP A 119 18.85 9.40 -21.39
CA ASP A 119 19.27 10.34 -20.34
C ASP A 119 18.08 10.90 -19.53
N ALA A 120 16.97 11.23 -20.19
CA ALA A 120 15.73 11.71 -19.56
C ALA A 120 15.08 10.68 -18.60
N HIS A 121 15.46 9.41 -18.72
CA HIS A 121 14.93 8.31 -17.92
C HIS A 121 15.95 7.77 -16.89
N GLN A 122 17.17 8.31 -16.84
CA GLN A 122 18.17 7.94 -15.84
C GLN A 122 17.71 8.31 -14.41
N GLY A 123 18.25 7.62 -13.40
CA GLY A 123 17.88 7.83 -11.99
C GLY A 123 16.54 7.20 -11.57
N ARG A 124 15.73 6.72 -12.52
CA ARG A 124 14.43 6.06 -12.28
C ARG A 124 14.54 4.58 -11.90
N GLY A 125 15.75 4.05 -11.72
CA GLY A 125 16.00 2.64 -11.34
C GLY A 125 15.90 1.63 -12.50
N ILE A 126 15.77 2.10 -13.75
CA ILE A 126 15.59 1.26 -14.94
C ILE A 126 16.75 0.27 -15.15
N ALA A 127 18.00 0.73 -15.03
CA ALA A 127 19.17 -0.13 -15.20
C ALA A 127 19.21 -1.28 -14.17
N SER A 128 18.80 -1.00 -12.92
CA SER A 128 18.69 -2.01 -11.88
C SER A 128 17.60 -3.03 -12.20
N ALA A 129 16.41 -2.58 -12.61
CA ALA A 129 15.33 -3.48 -13.02
C ALA A 129 15.73 -4.35 -14.22
N LEU A 130 16.40 -3.76 -15.22
CA LEU A 130 16.93 -4.49 -16.38
C LEU A 130 17.97 -5.53 -15.97
N LEU A 131 18.91 -5.18 -15.09
CA LEU A 131 19.94 -6.11 -14.61
C LEU A 131 19.33 -7.30 -13.87
N GLU A 132 18.35 -7.04 -13.00
CA GLU A 132 17.64 -8.09 -12.26
C GLU A 132 16.88 -9.03 -13.22
N HIS A 133 16.22 -8.45 -14.23
CA HIS A 133 15.41 -9.20 -15.19
C HIS A 133 16.26 -10.00 -16.17
N ILE A 134 17.29 -9.38 -16.77
CA ILE A 134 18.20 -10.07 -17.69
C ILE A 134 19.01 -11.16 -16.96
N ALA A 135 19.35 -10.97 -15.68
CA ALA A 135 19.99 -12.00 -14.88
C ALA A 135 19.08 -13.22 -14.69
N ALA A 136 17.78 -13.00 -14.44
CA ALA A 136 16.82 -14.11 -14.35
C ALA A 136 16.73 -14.89 -15.67
N VAL A 137 16.63 -14.18 -16.79
CA VAL A 137 16.64 -14.77 -18.14
C VAL A 137 17.93 -15.54 -18.41
N ALA A 138 19.09 -14.99 -18.06
CA ALA A 138 20.38 -15.62 -18.30
C ALA A 138 20.55 -16.92 -17.49
N ARG A 139 20.06 -16.96 -16.23
CA ARG A 139 20.05 -18.19 -15.42
C ARG A 139 19.18 -19.29 -16.05
N GLU A 140 18.03 -18.96 -16.64
CA GLU A 140 17.21 -19.92 -17.38
C GLU A 140 17.97 -20.53 -18.57
N ARG A 141 18.98 -19.83 -19.08
CA ARG A 141 19.89 -20.28 -20.16
C ARG A 141 21.22 -20.84 -19.65
N GLY A 142 21.35 -21.12 -18.35
CA GLY A 142 22.54 -21.72 -17.76
C GLY A 142 23.75 -20.79 -17.63
N ILE A 143 23.55 -19.47 -17.75
CA ILE A 143 24.58 -18.48 -17.42
C ILE A 143 24.65 -18.32 -15.91
N ARG A 144 25.87 -18.42 -15.36
CA ARG A 144 26.17 -18.22 -13.94
C ARG A 144 26.85 -16.90 -13.66
N ARG A 145 27.53 -16.31 -14.65
CA ARG A 145 28.25 -15.04 -14.46
C ARG A 145 28.02 -14.08 -15.61
N PHE A 146 27.92 -12.79 -15.28
CA PHE A 146 28.08 -11.72 -16.25
C PHE A 146 29.46 -11.09 -16.16
N ALA A 147 30.02 -10.75 -17.31
CA ALA A 147 31.13 -9.83 -17.46
C ALA A 147 30.60 -8.51 -18.04
N ALA A 148 31.04 -7.38 -17.50
CA ALA A 148 30.73 -6.06 -18.03
C ALA A 148 31.99 -5.21 -18.04
N GLU A 149 32.29 -4.60 -19.18
CA GLU A 149 33.34 -3.58 -19.28
C GLU A 149 32.70 -2.20 -19.13
N VAL A 150 33.32 -1.35 -18.32
CA VAL A 150 32.80 -0.01 -18.03
C VAL A 150 33.97 0.97 -17.97
N LEU A 151 33.85 2.11 -18.65
CA LEU A 151 34.86 3.16 -18.51
C LEU A 151 34.91 3.68 -17.06
N PRO A 152 36.11 3.94 -16.50
CA PRO A 152 36.24 4.47 -15.13
C PRO A 152 35.42 5.73 -14.86
N ALA A 153 35.23 6.57 -15.89
CA ALA A 153 34.43 7.79 -15.82
C ALA A 153 32.92 7.54 -15.61
N ASN A 154 32.39 6.38 -16.01
CA ASN A 154 30.97 6.04 -15.85
C ASN A 154 30.66 5.55 -14.42
N THR A 155 30.83 6.47 -13.47
CA THR A 155 30.59 6.23 -12.03
C THR A 155 29.15 5.80 -11.74
N LYS A 156 28.17 6.29 -12.53
CA LYS A 156 26.75 5.90 -12.46
C LYS A 156 26.57 4.40 -12.69
N MET A 157 27.13 3.85 -13.77
CA MET A 157 26.98 2.42 -14.07
C MET A 157 27.74 1.53 -13.07
N ILE A 158 28.93 1.96 -12.64
CA ILE A 158 29.69 1.28 -11.58
C ILE A 158 28.87 1.21 -10.29
N LYS A 159 28.13 2.28 -9.95
CA LYS A 159 27.22 2.31 -8.80
C LYS A 159 26.05 1.34 -8.97
N VAL A 160 25.43 1.26 -10.15
CA VAL A 160 24.32 0.31 -10.41
C VAL A 160 24.74 -1.14 -10.15
N PHE A 161 25.91 -1.53 -10.67
CA PHE A 161 26.43 -2.89 -10.45
C PHE A 161 26.79 -3.16 -8.98
N ARG A 162 27.40 -2.19 -8.30
CA ARG A 162 27.70 -2.28 -6.86
C ARG A 162 26.42 -2.41 -6.03
N ASP A 163 25.46 -1.53 -6.28
CA ASP A 163 24.20 -1.49 -5.53
C ASP A 163 23.37 -2.76 -5.78
N ALA A 164 23.58 -3.50 -6.86
CA ALA A 164 22.88 -4.76 -7.13
C ALA A 164 23.33 -5.94 -6.25
N GLY A 165 24.33 -5.72 -5.37
CA GLY A 165 24.73 -6.68 -4.34
C GLY A 165 25.53 -7.87 -4.87
N TYR A 166 26.14 -7.71 -6.04
CA TYR A 166 26.95 -8.74 -6.70
C TYR A 166 28.44 -8.59 -6.37
N THR A 167 29.13 -9.70 -6.15
CA THR A 167 30.56 -9.73 -5.78
C THR A 167 31.42 -9.25 -6.95
N GLN A 168 31.95 -8.03 -6.83
CA GLN A 168 32.75 -7.39 -7.87
C GLN A 168 34.22 -7.82 -7.79
N ARG A 169 34.76 -8.39 -8.87
CA ARG A 169 36.21 -8.38 -9.13
C ARG A 169 36.51 -7.25 -10.09
N ARG A 170 37.45 -6.37 -9.74
CA ARG A 170 37.95 -5.31 -10.61
C ARG A 170 39.30 -5.73 -11.15
N SER A 171 39.43 -5.84 -12.46
CA SER A 171 40.72 -5.72 -13.13
C SER A 171 40.71 -4.42 -13.94
N PHE A 172 41.84 -3.71 -13.89
CA PHE A 172 42.11 -2.61 -14.80
C PHE A 172 42.82 -3.22 -16.01
N GLU A 173 42.10 -3.34 -17.11
CA GLU A 173 42.60 -3.85 -18.39
C GLU A 173 42.28 -2.80 -19.46
N ASP A 174 43.29 -2.39 -20.21
CA ASP A 174 43.17 -1.51 -21.39
C ASP A 174 42.37 -0.21 -21.17
N GLY A 175 42.52 0.43 -20.00
CA GLY A 175 41.85 1.69 -19.69
C GLY A 175 40.37 1.58 -19.32
N SER A 176 39.84 0.35 -19.23
CA SER A 176 38.49 0.05 -18.78
C SER A 176 38.50 -0.68 -17.41
N VAL A 177 37.37 -0.64 -16.71
CA VAL A 177 37.15 -1.45 -15.51
C VAL A 177 36.31 -2.66 -15.92
N ARG A 178 36.89 -3.86 -15.85
CA ARG A 178 36.14 -5.10 -16.02
C ARG A 178 35.47 -5.50 -14.72
N LEU A 179 34.18 -5.81 -14.80
CA LEU A 179 33.29 -6.16 -13.70
C LEU A 179 32.74 -7.58 -13.94
N THR A 180 32.98 -8.48 -13.00
CA THR A 180 32.30 -9.78 -13.00
C THR A 180 31.17 -9.79 -11.96
N LEU A 181 30.02 -10.36 -12.32
CA LEU A 181 28.83 -10.49 -11.47
C LEU A 181 28.38 -11.94 -11.42
N ASP A 182 28.32 -12.54 -10.22
CA ASP A 182 27.76 -13.87 -10.02
C ASP A 182 26.23 -13.80 -9.97
N LEU A 183 25.52 -14.58 -10.79
CA LEU A 183 24.07 -14.51 -10.89
C LEU A 183 23.35 -15.32 -9.81
N GLU A 184 24.06 -16.10 -9.00
CA GLU A 184 23.47 -16.77 -7.85
C GLU A 184 23.04 -15.74 -6.79
N PRO A 185 21.75 -15.66 -6.42
CA PRO A 185 21.28 -14.64 -5.48
C PRO A 185 21.88 -14.83 -4.08
N THR A 186 22.60 -13.83 -3.59
CA THR A 186 23.04 -13.78 -2.19
C THR A 186 21.95 -13.21 -1.28
N ALA A 187 22.04 -13.47 0.03
CA ALA A 187 21.11 -12.88 1.01
C ALA A 187 21.11 -11.34 0.96
N GLU A 188 22.29 -10.74 0.72
CA GLU A 188 22.48 -9.29 0.62
C GLU A 188 21.86 -8.74 -0.67
N SER A 189 22.08 -9.38 -1.83
CA SER A 189 21.44 -9.00 -3.10
C SER A 189 19.92 -9.06 -3.01
N LEU A 190 19.38 -10.14 -2.41
CA LEU A 190 17.93 -10.26 -2.19
C LEU A 190 17.39 -9.18 -1.25
N ALA A 191 18.13 -8.78 -0.22
CA ALA A 191 17.73 -7.70 0.68
C ALA A 191 17.67 -6.35 -0.05
N VAL A 192 18.66 -6.06 -0.90
CA VAL A 192 18.67 -4.82 -1.70
C VAL A 192 17.52 -4.80 -2.72
N GLN A 193 17.31 -5.89 -3.45
CA GLN A 193 16.17 -6.03 -4.38
C GLN A 193 14.85 -5.76 -3.67
N ARG A 194 14.63 -6.37 -2.49
CA ARG A 194 13.42 -6.16 -1.69
C ARG A 194 13.26 -4.72 -1.20
N GLY A 195 14.36 -4.06 -0.82
CA GLY A 195 14.34 -2.65 -0.40
C GLY A 195 14.07 -1.69 -1.56
N ARG A 196 14.45 -2.04 -2.79
CA ARG A 196 14.08 -1.29 -4.00
C ARG A 196 12.61 -1.49 -4.35
N GLU A 197 12.15 -2.74 -4.40
CA GLU A 197 10.76 -3.12 -4.64
C GLU A 197 9.83 -2.34 -3.69
N GLN A 198 10.17 -2.34 -2.40
CA GLN A 198 9.39 -1.66 -1.37
C GLN A 198 9.30 -0.15 -1.58
N ARG A 199 10.43 0.55 -1.78
CA ARG A 199 10.41 2.01 -2.01
C ARG A 199 9.70 2.40 -3.29
N ALA A 200 9.90 1.65 -4.38
CA ALA A 200 9.24 1.89 -5.65
C ALA A 200 7.71 1.74 -5.53
N GLU A 201 7.24 0.65 -4.91
CA GLU A 201 5.81 0.39 -4.70
C GLU A 201 5.16 1.39 -3.74
N ALA A 202 5.83 1.70 -2.61
CA ALA A 202 5.36 2.72 -1.68
C ALA A 202 5.21 4.09 -2.36
N ARG A 203 6.20 4.49 -3.16
CA ARG A 203 6.15 5.74 -3.93
C ARG A 203 5.04 5.73 -4.99
N SER A 204 4.79 4.58 -5.61
CA SER A 204 3.72 4.37 -6.58
C SER A 204 2.34 4.62 -5.95
N VAL A 205 2.10 4.09 -4.75
CA VAL A 205 0.87 4.34 -3.97
C VAL A 205 0.82 5.79 -3.47
N GLN A 206 1.93 6.34 -3.00
CA GLN A 206 2.00 7.73 -2.53
C GLN A 206 1.55 8.73 -3.62
N ARG A 207 1.92 8.50 -4.88
CA ARG A 207 1.47 9.34 -6.01
C ARG A 207 -0.05 9.35 -6.19
N LEU A 208 -0.73 8.28 -5.79
CA LEU A 208 -2.19 8.16 -5.86
C LEU A 208 -2.87 8.82 -4.66
N LEU A 209 -2.26 8.69 -3.47
CA LEU A 209 -2.83 9.19 -2.21
C LEU A 209 -2.46 10.63 -1.89
N ALA A 210 -1.41 11.20 -2.49
CA ALA A 210 -0.99 12.58 -2.30
C ALA A 210 -0.76 13.31 -3.64
N PRO A 211 -1.79 13.39 -4.51
CA PRO A 211 -1.70 14.13 -5.77
C PRO A 211 -1.69 15.64 -5.52
N GLY A 212 -0.97 16.40 -6.35
CA GLY A 212 -1.04 17.87 -6.38
C GLY A 212 -2.18 18.41 -7.26
N SER A 213 -2.77 17.56 -8.11
CA SER A 213 -3.92 17.91 -8.95
C SER A 213 -4.80 16.70 -9.25
N VAL A 214 -6.12 16.90 -9.30
CA VAL A 214 -7.13 15.87 -9.54
C VAL A 214 -8.09 16.29 -10.65
N ALA A 215 -8.25 15.46 -11.67
CA ALA A 215 -9.30 15.60 -12.68
C ALA A 215 -10.45 14.61 -12.40
N VAL A 216 -11.67 15.11 -12.23
CA VAL A 216 -12.87 14.29 -12.05
C VAL A 216 -13.61 14.18 -13.38
N VAL A 217 -13.43 13.03 -14.04
CA VAL A 217 -14.01 12.73 -15.37
C VAL A 217 -15.38 12.09 -15.20
N GLY A 218 -16.38 12.63 -15.88
CA GLY A 218 -17.79 12.22 -15.71
C GLY A 218 -18.56 13.12 -14.73
N THR A 219 -18.07 14.33 -14.48
CA THR A 219 -18.80 15.35 -13.71
C THR A 219 -20.04 15.80 -14.51
N GLY A 220 -21.24 15.39 -14.11
CA GLY A 220 -22.49 15.72 -14.81
C GLY A 220 -22.82 17.22 -14.79
N ARG A 221 -23.69 17.65 -15.72
CA ARG A 221 -24.21 19.04 -15.78
C ARG A 221 -25.21 19.35 -14.67
N ALA A 222 -26.00 18.36 -14.26
CA ALA A 222 -26.98 18.50 -13.19
C ALA A 222 -26.37 18.15 -11.82
N PRO A 223 -26.87 18.71 -10.71
CA PRO A 223 -26.47 18.32 -9.37
C PRO A 223 -26.89 16.86 -9.10
N GLY A 224 -25.95 15.91 -9.26
CA GLY A 224 -26.18 14.49 -9.02
C GLY A 224 -25.20 13.57 -9.76
N GLY A 225 -25.23 12.29 -9.41
CA GLY A 225 -24.38 11.26 -10.02
C GLY A 225 -22.99 11.12 -9.37
N VAL A 226 -22.27 10.07 -9.77
CA VAL A 226 -21.01 9.64 -9.16
C VAL A 226 -19.93 10.73 -9.24
N GLY A 227 -19.71 11.33 -10.42
CA GLY A 227 -18.70 12.38 -10.61
C GLY A 227 -18.96 13.63 -9.76
N ARG A 228 -20.21 14.09 -9.68
CA ARG A 228 -20.59 15.24 -8.84
C ARG A 228 -20.42 14.95 -7.34
N THR A 229 -20.72 13.72 -6.90
CA THR A 229 -20.48 13.30 -5.50
C THR A 229 -19.00 13.36 -5.16
N VAL A 230 -18.12 12.84 -6.03
CA VAL A 230 -16.66 12.91 -5.83
C VAL A 230 -16.19 14.35 -5.76
N LEU A 231 -16.62 15.20 -6.71
CA LEU A 231 -16.21 16.60 -6.74
C LEU A 231 -16.63 17.35 -5.47
N ARG A 232 -17.87 17.13 -5.01
CA ARG A 232 -18.36 17.69 -3.74
C ARG A 232 -17.57 17.18 -2.54
N ASN A 233 -17.22 15.90 -2.52
CA ASN A 233 -16.45 15.31 -1.43
C ASN A 233 -15.03 15.85 -1.36
N LEU A 234 -14.38 16.08 -2.51
CA LEU A 234 -13.09 16.77 -2.60
C LEU A 234 -13.16 18.21 -2.08
N LEU A 235 -14.17 18.96 -2.51
CA LEU A 235 -14.42 20.33 -2.04
C LEU A 235 -14.71 20.37 -0.53
N GLY A 236 -15.57 19.47 -0.05
CA GLY A 236 -15.97 19.38 1.36
C GLY A 236 -14.82 18.96 2.29
N ALA A 237 -13.87 18.15 1.80
CA ALA A 237 -12.66 17.82 2.53
C ALA A 237 -11.64 18.98 2.55
N GLY A 238 -11.77 19.96 1.64
CA GLY A 238 -10.82 21.05 1.49
C GLY A 238 -9.50 20.59 0.87
N PHE A 239 -9.56 19.78 -0.20
CA PHE A 239 -8.38 19.32 -0.93
C PHE A 239 -7.42 20.47 -1.26
N THR A 240 -6.14 20.29 -0.96
CA THR A 240 -5.13 21.37 -1.02
C THR A 240 -4.54 21.56 -2.42
N GLY A 241 -4.74 20.60 -3.32
CA GLY A 241 -4.28 20.66 -4.70
C GLY A 241 -5.30 21.28 -5.67
N ARG A 242 -4.96 21.25 -6.96
CA ARG A 242 -5.82 21.78 -8.03
C ARG A 242 -6.88 20.76 -8.45
N MET A 243 -8.08 21.23 -8.78
CA MET A 243 -9.20 20.37 -9.19
C MET A 243 -9.70 20.77 -10.57
N TYR A 244 -10.11 19.77 -11.35
CA TYR A 244 -10.68 19.96 -12.68
C TYR A 244 -11.93 19.10 -12.84
N ALA A 245 -13.03 19.70 -13.28
CA ALA A 245 -14.24 18.98 -13.68
C ALA A 245 -14.15 18.67 -15.18
N VAL A 246 -14.23 17.39 -15.56
CA VAL A 246 -14.09 16.97 -16.96
C VAL A 246 -15.36 16.29 -17.46
N ASN A 247 -15.93 16.80 -18.55
CA ASN A 247 -17.06 16.18 -19.25
C ASN A 247 -17.15 16.63 -20.70
N HIS A 248 -17.13 15.69 -21.64
CA HIS A 248 -17.25 15.97 -23.08
C HIS A 248 -18.57 16.67 -23.45
N ALA A 249 -19.62 16.53 -22.64
CA ALA A 249 -20.93 17.11 -22.87
C ALA A 249 -21.08 18.54 -22.34
N PHE A 250 -20.03 19.15 -21.77
CA PHE A 250 -20.07 20.57 -21.38
C PHE A 250 -20.12 21.48 -22.61
N GLU A 251 -20.93 22.55 -22.55
CA GLU A 251 -20.94 23.61 -23.57
C GLU A 251 -19.56 24.28 -23.66
N GLU A 252 -19.20 24.86 -24.81
CA GLU A 252 -17.85 25.43 -25.01
C GLU A 252 -17.58 26.66 -24.14
N ASP A 253 -18.62 27.40 -23.78
CA ASP A 253 -18.59 28.57 -22.90
C ASP A 253 -18.66 28.21 -21.40
N ARG A 254 -18.87 26.92 -21.07
CA ARG A 254 -18.88 26.47 -19.67
C ARG A 254 -17.45 26.43 -19.12
N THR A 255 -17.10 27.43 -18.32
CA THR A 255 -15.76 27.54 -17.73
C THR A 255 -15.64 26.91 -16.34
N GLU A 256 -16.74 26.71 -15.61
CA GLU A 256 -16.71 26.18 -14.24
C GLU A 256 -17.95 25.36 -13.84
N ILE A 257 -17.77 24.50 -12.84
CA ILE A 257 -18.78 23.70 -12.15
C ILE A 257 -18.47 23.72 -10.64
N ASP A 258 -19.40 24.22 -9.80
CA ASP A 258 -19.20 24.45 -8.35
C ASP A 258 -17.92 25.24 -8.01
N GLY A 259 -17.56 26.23 -8.84
CA GLY A 259 -16.33 27.02 -8.68
C GLY A 259 -15.05 26.26 -9.04
N VAL A 260 -15.15 25.08 -9.65
CA VAL A 260 -14.01 24.30 -10.15
C VAL A 260 -13.92 24.46 -11.67
N PRO A 261 -12.73 24.70 -12.25
CA PRO A 261 -12.54 24.78 -13.69
C PRO A 261 -13.12 23.57 -14.43
N ALA A 262 -13.96 23.84 -15.42
CA ALA A 262 -14.64 22.84 -16.22
C ALA A 262 -14.05 22.77 -17.63
N VAL A 263 -13.70 21.56 -18.07
CA VAL A 263 -13.13 21.31 -19.40
C VAL A 263 -13.79 20.11 -20.05
N ARG A 264 -13.71 20.04 -21.38
CA ARG A 264 -14.34 18.95 -22.15
C ARG A 264 -13.53 17.66 -22.21
N SER A 265 -12.21 17.75 -22.07
CA SER A 265 -11.30 16.60 -22.03
C SER A 265 -10.08 16.92 -21.17
N VAL A 266 -9.36 15.88 -20.73
CA VAL A 266 -8.15 16.03 -19.92
C VAL A 266 -7.06 16.75 -20.71
N ALA A 267 -6.95 16.47 -22.01
CA ALA A 267 -5.98 17.10 -22.92
C ALA A 267 -6.11 18.63 -23.05
N ARG A 268 -7.26 19.22 -22.67
CA ARG A 268 -7.45 20.69 -22.67
C ARG A 268 -6.95 21.38 -21.41
N ILE A 269 -6.49 20.64 -20.41
CA ILE A 269 -5.95 21.19 -19.18
C ILE A 269 -4.52 21.67 -19.48
N GLY A 270 -4.23 22.96 -19.38
CA GLY A 270 -2.89 23.50 -19.68
C GLY A 270 -1.80 23.18 -18.64
N GLU A 271 -2.14 22.41 -17.61
CA GLU A 271 -1.28 22.12 -16.46
C GLU A 271 -1.18 20.60 -16.19
N PRO A 272 -0.13 20.14 -15.49
CA PRO A 272 0.00 18.73 -15.12
C PRO A 272 -1.16 18.24 -14.23
N VAL A 273 -1.72 17.09 -14.60
CA VAL A 273 -2.73 16.36 -13.81
C VAL A 273 -2.09 15.13 -13.19
N ASP A 274 -2.19 14.96 -11.87
CA ASP A 274 -1.53 13.84 -11.19
C ASP A 274 -2.43 12.60 -11.10
N LEU A 275 -3.71 12.81 -10.82
CA LEU A 275 -4.71 11.77 -10.60
C LEU A 275 -5.97 12.07 -11.43
N ALA A 276 -6.49 11.08 -12.14
CA ALA A 276 -7.81 11.13 -12.75
C ALA A 276 -8.78 10.19 -12.02
N VAL A 277 -9.96 10.69 -11.66
CA VAL A 277 -11.07 9.88 -11.12
C VAL A 277 -12.11 9.69 -12.21
N LEU A 278 -12.33 8.44 -12.61
CA LEU A 278 -13.14 8.07 -13.75
C LEU A 278 -14.51 7.60 -13.27
N ALA A 279 -15.52 8.41 -13.56
CA ALA A 279 -16.93 8.19 -13.26
C ALA A 279 -17.78 8.19 -14.56
N VAL A 280 -17.26 7.57 -15.61
CA VAL A 280 -17.92 7.43 -16.93
C VAL A 280 -18.30 5.97 -17.21
N PRO A 281 -19.23 5.67 -18.13
CA PRO A 281 -19.52 4.29 -18.52
C PRO A 281 -18.28 3.51 -18.97
N ALA A 282 -18.26 2.19 -18.73
CA ALA A 282 -17.09 1.33 -18.97
C ALA A 282 -16.59 1.36 -20.42
N GLU A 283 -17.50 1.56 -21.37
CA GLU A 283 -17.23 1.68 -22.79
C GLU A 283 -16.48 2.97 -23.18
N GLN A 284 -16.56 4.03 -22.36
CA GLN A 284 -15.86 5.30 -22.59
C GLN A 284 -14.51 5.37 -21.85
N VAL A 285 -14.26 4.46 -20.92
CA VAL A 285 -13.02 4.45 -20.14
C VAL A 285 -11.76 4.33 -21.02
N PRO A 286 -11.70 3.49 -22.08
CA PRO A 286 -10.50 3.38 -22.91
C PRO A 286 -10.05 4.71 -23.53
N ASP A 287 -10.99 5.51 -24.05
CA ASP A 287 -10.68 6.82 -24.65
C ASP A 287 -10.17 7.80 -23.59
N VAL A 288 -10.81 7.82 -22.42
CA VAL A 288 -10.36 8.66 -21.29
C VAL A 288 -8.97 8.24 -20.80
N VAL A 289 -8.65 6.94 -20.80
CA VAL A 289 -7.31 6.44 -20.44
C VAL A 289 -6.26 6.89 -21.45
N ALA A 290 -6.60 6.93 -22.74
CA ALA A 290 -5.70 7.46 -23.77
C ALA A 290 -5.43 8.96 -23.56
N ASP A 291 -6.49 9.77 -23.38
CA ASP A 291 -6.38 11.19 -23.06
C ASP A 291 -5.50 11.44 -21.81
N CYS A 292 -5.72 10.65 -20.75
CA CYS A 292 -4.93 10.73 -19.52
C CYS A 292 -3.46 10.35 -19.76
N GLY A 293 -3.22 9.31 -20.55
CA GLY A 293 -1.89 8.82 -20.88
C GLY A 293 -1.07 9.82 -21.69
N GLU A 294 -1.68 10.43 -22.72
CA GLU A 294 -1.05 11.48 -23.54
C GLU A 294 -0.79 12.75 -22.72
N HIS A 295 -1.68 13.08 -21.78
CA HIS A 295 -1.51 14.21 -20.87
C HIS A 295 -0.45 13.97 -19.77
N GLY A 296 0.01 12.72 -19.60
CA GLY A 296 1.00 12.34 -18.59
C GLY A 296 0.43 12.21 -17.17
N VAL A 297 -0.85 11.85 -17.05
CA VAL A 297 -1.47 11.50 -15.76
C VAL A 297 -0.71 10.36 -15.12
N ARG A 298 -0.54 10.38 -13.79
CA ARG A 298 0.27 9.36 -13.09
C ARG A 298 -0.56 8.20 -12.56
N GLY A 299 -1.85 8.42 -12.34
CA GLY A 299 -2.73 7.45 -11.71
C GLY A 299 -4.20 7.63 -12.00
N LEU A 300 -4.93 6.52 -11.93
CA LEU A 300 -6.35 6.44 -12.22
C LEU A 300 -7.10 5.81 -11.04
N VAL A 301 -8.24 6.41 -10.69
CA VAL A 301 -9.24 5.81 -9.79
C VAL A 301 -10.48 5.51 -10.64
N VAL A 302 -10.71 4.24 -10.95
CA VAL A 302 -11.80 3.81 -11.84
C VAL A 302 -12.98 3.36 -10.99
N LEU A 303 -13.98 4.22 -10.86
CA LEU A 303 -15.20 3.95 -10.08
C LEU A 303 -16.18 3.07 -10.87
N SER A 304 -16.09 3.11 -12.19
CA SER A 304 -16.98 2.41 -13.11
C SER A 304 -16.96 0.89 -12.90
N ALA A 305 -18.15 0.30 -12.82
CA ALA A 305 -18.38 -1.14 -12.90
C ALA A 305 -18.48 -1.60 -14.38
N GLY A 306 -18.83 -2.86 -14.63
CA GLY A 306 -18.91 -3.46 -15.97
C GLY A 306 -17.63 -4.19 -16.41
N TYR A 307 -16.81 -4.64 -15.46
CA TYR A 307 -15.53 -5.30 -15.72
C TYR A 307 -15.58 -6.77 -15.32
N ALA A 308 -14.51 -7.31 -14.73
CA ALA A 308 -14.37 -8.75 -14.47
C ALA A 308 -15.48 -9.34 -13.57
N GLU A 309 -16.20 -8.51 -12.82
CA GLU A 309 -17.38 -8.88 -12.04
C GLU A 309 -18.61 -9.19 -12.91
N SER A 310 -18.64 -8.71 -14.15
CA SER A 310 -19.73 -8.93 -15.12
C SER A 310 -19.53 -10.16 -16.02
N GLY A 311 -18.45 -10.93 -15.83
CA GLY A 311 -18.22 -12.19 -16.55
C GLY A 311 -16.99 -12.19 -17.49
N PRO A 312 -16.94 -13.10 -18.49
CA PRO A 312 -15.78 -13.28 -19.37
C PRO A 312 -15.37 -12.04 -20.17
N GLU A 313 -16.33 -11.39 -20.83
CA GLU A 313 -16.05 -10.18 -21.63
C GLU A 313 -15.50 -9.04 -20.76
N GLY A 314 -16.11 -8.85 -19.57
CA GLY A 314 -15.63 -7.87 -18.62
C GLY A 314 -14.22 -8.18 -18.07
N ARG A 315 -13.82 -9.45 -17.99
CA ARG A 315 -12.43 -9.84 -17.67
C ARG A 315 -11.45 -9.42 -18.77
N GLU A 316 -11.84 -9.55 -20.04
CA GLU A 316 -11.01 -9.10 -21.16
C GLU A 316 -10.89 -7.58 -21.17
N ARG A 317 -12.01 -6.87 -20.95
CA ARG A 317 -12.05 -5.41 -20.78
C ARG A 317 -11.15 -4.94 -19.64
N GLN A 318 -11.16 -5.63 -18.50
CA GLN A 318 -10.28 -5.32 -17.37
C GLN A 318 -8.79 -5.52 -17.70
N ARG A 319 -8.45 -6.61 -18.41
CA ARG A 319 -7.08 -6.84 -18.85
C ARG A 319 -6.62 -5.77 -19.85
N ALA A 320 -7.50 -5.36 -20.76
CA ALA A 320 -7.21 -4.27 -21.71
C ALA A 320 -6.96 -2.94 -20.98
N LEU A 321 -7.82 -2.59 -20.02
CA LEU A 321 -7.66 -1.41 -19.17
C LEU A 321 -6.30 -1.38 -18.46
N VAL A 322 -5.92 -2.47 -17.79
CA VAL A 322 -4.63 -2.54 -17.08
C VAL A 322 -3.45 -2.43 -18.05
N ARG A 323 -3.50 -3.14 -19.20
CA ARG A 323 -2.43 -3.06 -20.21
C ARG A 323 -2.27 -1.64 -20.75
N GLN A 324 -3.37 -0.98 -21.10
CA GLN A 324 -3.34 0.38 -21.63
C GLN A 324 -2.81 1.38 -20.59
N ALA A 325 -3.29 1.33 -19.34
CA ALA A 325 -2.79 2.27 -18.33
C ALA A 325 -1.30 2.07 -18.04
N ARG A 326 -0.86 0.80 -17.92
CA ARG A 326 0.55 0.49 -17.65
C ARG A 326 1.46 0.83 -18.82
N SER A 327 0.98 0.78 -20.07
CA SER A 327 1.77 1.22 -21.22
C SER A 327 2.12 2.70 -21.10
N TYR A 328 1.21 3.55 -20.63
CA TYR A 328 1.49 4.97 -20.36
C TYR A 328 2.23 5.24 -19.04
N GLY A 329 2.61 4.20 -18.28
CA GLY A 329 3.28 4.37 -16.99
C GLY A 329 2.36 4.66 -15.80
N MET A 330 1.04 4.53 -15.98
CA MET A 330 0.01 4.82 -14.98
C MET A 330 -0.29 3.62 -14.08
N ARG A 331 -0.76 3.91 -12.86
CA ARG A 331 -1.35 2.92 -11.94
C ARG A 331 -2.87 3.05 -11.85
N ILE A 332 -3.54 1.96 -11.50
CA ILE A 332 -5.00 1.92 -11.35
C ILE A 332 -5.42 1.45 -9.96
N ILE A 333 -6.34 2.20 -9.35
CA ILE A 333 -7.20 1.74 -8.25
C ILE A 333 -8.58 1.43 -8.84
N GLY A 334 -9.05 0.20 -8.62
CA GLY A 334 -10.26 -0.32 -9.26
C GLY A 334 -9.96 -1.40 -10.32
N PRO A 335 -10.83 -1.54 -11.34
CA PRO A 335 -12.11 -0.84 -11.52
C PRO A 335 -13.15 -1.26 -10.47
N ASN A 336 -14.38 -0.75 -10.59
CA ASN A 336 -15.45 -0.94 -9.61
C ASN A 336 -15.01 -0.53 -8.19
N ALA A 337 -14.20 0.53 -8.11
CA ALA A 337 -13.72 1.08 -6.85
C ALA A 337 -14.77 1.99 -6.21
N PHE A 338 -14.71 2.11 -4.88
CA PHE A 338 -15.46 3.13 -4.13
C PHE A 338 -14.68 4.46 -4.03
N GLY A 339 -13.36 4.42 -4.27
CA GLY A 339 -12.48 5.58 -4.28
C GLY A 339 -11.40 5.53 -3.18
N ILE A 340 -10.76 6.69 -2.97
CA ILE A 340 -9.64 6.86 -2.04
C ILE A 340 -9.75 8.12 -1.20
N ILE A 341 -9.10 8.08 -0.03
CA ILE A 341 -9.06 9.18 0.94
C ILE A 341 -7.64 9.27 1.52
N ASN A 342 -7.16 10.49 1.71
CA ASN A 342 -5.98 10.81 2.52
C ASN A 342 -6.28 12.06 3.36
N THR A 343 -6.28 11.90 4.68
CA THR A 343 -6.68 12.95 5.64
C THR A 343 -5.51 13.82 6.11
N ALA A 344 -4.29 13.56 5.63
CA ALA A 344 -3.13 14.38 5.96
C ALA A 344 -3.39 15.85 5.61
N ASP A 345 -3.03 16.77 6.52
CA ASP A 345 -3.32 18.20 6.37
C ASP A 345 -2.74 18.83 5.11
N ALA A 346 -1.60 18.32 4.64
CA ALA A 346 -0.97 18.78 3.42
C ALA A 346 -1.72 18.35 2.15
N VAL A 347 -2.67 17.41 2.25
CA VAL A 347 -3.35 16.78 1.10
C VAL A 347 -4.87 16.97 1.17
N ARG A 348 -5.53 16.47 2.23
CA ARG A 348 -7.00 16.51 2.43
C ARG A 348 -7.79 15.96 1.23
N LEU A 349 -7.36 14.81 0.71
CA LEU A 349 -7.99 14.14 -0.43
C LEU A 349 -9.20 13.33 0.03
N ASN A 350 -10.38 13.60 -0.54
CA ASN A 350 -11.53 12.70 -0.47
C ASN A 350 -12.10 12.45 -1.88
N ALA A 351 -11.37 11.64 -2.67
CA ALA A 351 -11.77 11.19 -3.99
C ALA A 351 -12.59 9.88 -3.90
N SER A 352 -13.66 9.91 -3.11
CA SER A 352 -14.48 8.73 -2.83
C SER A 352 -15.97 9.04 -2.82
N LEU A 353 -16.77 7.99 -2.72
CA LEU A 353 -18.22 8.07 -2.58
C LEU A 353 -18.68 8.01 -1.11
N ALA A 354 -17.77 8.27 -0.16
CA ALA A 354 -18.08 8.28 1.26
C ALA A 354 -19.20 9.30 1.57
N PRO A 355 -20.25 8.89 2.31
CA PRO A 355 -21.35 9.78 2.67
C PRO A 355 -20.94 10.77 3.76
N GLU A 356 -20.17 10.32 4.75
CA GLU A 356 -19.64 11.15 5.83
C GLU A 356 -18.19 11.59 5.54
N PRO A 357 -17.81 12.84 5.89
CA PRO A 357 -16.42 13.26 5.80
C PRO A 357 -15.59 12.51 6.85
N PRO A 358 -14.46 11.89 6.46
CA PRO A 358 -13.60 11.18 7.40
C PRO A 358 -12.84 12.19 8.28
N GLU A 359 -12.76 11.91 9.57
CA GLU A 359 -11.87 12.63 10.47
C GLU A 359 -10.42 12.19 10.26
N ARG A 360 -9.46 13.07 10.61
CA ARG A 360 -8.04 12.71 10.62
C ARG A 360 -7.75 11.80 11.81
N GLY A 361 -7.00 10.74 11.58
CA GLY A 361 -6.49 9.83 12.60
C GLY A 361 -5.34 8.99 12.05
N HIS A 362 -5.10 7.84 12.69
CA HIS A 362 -3.92 7.02 12.44
C HIS A 362 -4.23 5.62 11.89
N ILE A 363 -5.47 5.42 11.44
CA ILE A 363 -5.94 4.14 10.91
C ILE A 363 -5.84 4.16 9.39
N GLY A 364 -5.02 3.28 8.83
CA GLY A 364 -5.03 2.96 7.41
C GLY A 364 -6.07 1.89 7.14
N LEU A 365 -6.97 2.12 6.18
CA LEU A 365 -8.05 1.18 5.85
C LEU A 365 -8.03 0.77 4.36
N PHE A 366 -7.96 -0.54 4.10
CA PHE A 366 -8.00 -1.12 2.77
C PHE A 366 -9.18 -2.08 2.64
N THR A 367 -9.93 -1.97 1.54
CA THR A 367 -11.05 -2.88 1.23
C THR A 367 -11.09 -3.26 -0.24
N GLN A 368 -11.52 -4.48 -0.51
CA GLN A 368 -11.85 -4.97 -1.86
C GLN A 368 -13.34 -4.87 -2.17
N SER A 369 -14.17 -4.49 -1.20
CA SER A 369 -15.62 -4.35 -1.36
C SER A 369 -16.06 -2.93 -0.98
N GLY A 370 -16.81 -2.28 -1.89
CA GLY A 370 -17.36 -0.95 -1.66
C GLY A 370 -18.38 -0.92 -0.52
N ALA A 371 -19.31 -1.88 -0.47
CA ALA A 371 -20.32 -1.97 0.58
C ALA A 371 -19.69 -2.18 1.97
N ILE A 372 -18.67 -3.04 2.07
CA ILE A 372 -17.91 -3.23 3.31
C ILE A 372 -17.09 -1.98 3.64
N GLY A 373 -16.56 -1.29 2.63
CA GLY A 373 -15.92 0.01 2.79
C GLY A 373 -16.82 1.03 3.47
N ILE A 374 -18.06 1.20 2.98
CA ILE A 374 -19.07 2.06 3.60
C ILE A 374 -19.32 1.65 5.05
N ALA A 375 -19.57 0.36 5.31
CA ALA A 375 -19.84 -0.13 6.66
C ALA A 375 -18.69 0.16 7.63
N LEU A 376 -17.44 0.01 7.18
CA LEU A 376 -16.23 0.30 7.96
C LEU A 376 -16.05 1.79 8.20
N LEU A 377 -16.20 2.62 7.16
CA LEU A 377 -16.10 4.08 7.26
C LEU A 377 -17.15 4.63 8.23
N SER A 378 -18.43 4.27 8.06
CA SER A 378 -19.49 4.72 8.97
C SER A 378 -19.32 4.12 10.37
N GLY A 379 -18.76 2.92 10.49
CA GLY A 379 -18.43 2.30 11.78
C GLY A 379 -17.35 3.05 12.56
N LEU A 380 -16.32 3.55 11.87
CA LEU A 380 -15.27 4.40 12.44
C LEU A 380 -15.80 5.80 12.75
N TYR A 381 -16.57 6.40 11.84
CA TYR A 381 -17.17 7.72 11.99
C TYR A 381 -18.10 7.81 13.21
N ARG A 382 -19.04 6.86 13.37
CA ARG A 382 -19.93 6.81 14.55
C ARG A 382 -19.19 6.65 15.87
N ARG A 383 -17.94 6.22 15.80
CA ARG A 383 -17.06 6.09 16.93
C ARG A 383 -15.98 7.16 16.89
N GLY A 384 -16.17 8.32 16.26
CA GLY A 384 -15.21 9.45 16.26
C GLY A 384 -13.76 9.08 15.95
N ALA A 385 -13.56 8.04 15.14
CA ALA A 385 -12.25 7.50 14.85
C ALA A 385 -11.79 7.94 13.47
N GLY A 386 -10.69 8.67 13.44
CA GLY A 386 -10.12 9.16 12.21
C GLY A 386 -9.29 8.15 11.45
N LEU A 387 -9.15 8.39 10.15
CA LEU A 387 -8.33 7.64 9.22
C LEU A 387 -7.05 8.41 8.95
N SER A 388 -5.97 7.72 8.61
CA SER A 388 -4.84 8.31 7.90
C SER A 388 -5.11 8.29 6.39
N SER A 389 -5.50 7.11 5.89
CA SER A 389 -5.82 6.88 4.49
C SER A 389 -6.83 5.75 4.34
N PHE A 390 -7.65 5.83 3.28
CA PHE A 390 -8.57 4.78 2.89
C PHE A 390 -8.44 4.47 1.40
N VAL A 391 -8.43 3.18 1.07
CA VAL A 391 -8.37 2.69 -0.31
C VAL A 391 -9.39 1.57 -0.52
N SER A 392 -10.32 1.80 -1.45
CA SER A 392 -11.18 0.74 -1.97
C SER A 392 -10.68 0.29 -3.35
N ALA A 393 -10.07 -0.89 -3.42
CA ALA A 393 -9.49 -1.41 -4.65
C ALA A 393 -10.52 -2.03 -5.62
N GLY A 394 -11.77 -2.26 -5.19
CA GLY A 394 -12.78 -2.95 -5.99
C GLY A 394 -12.24 -4.28 -6.50
N ASN A 395 -12.29 -4.48 -7.82
CA ASN A 395 -11.78 -5.69 -8.49
C ASN A 395 -10.27 -5.92 -8.31
N ARG A 396 -9.52 -4.92 -7.85
CA ARG A 396 -8.08 -4.99 -7.58
C ARG A 396 -7.31 -5.46 -8.81
N ALA A 397 -7.51 -4.77 -9.94
CA ALA A 397 -6.89 -5.15 -11.21
C ALA A 397 -5.40 -4.79 -11.28
N ASP A 398 -4.97 -3.76 -10.56
CA ASP A 398 -3.57 -3.33 -10.49
C ASP A 398 -3.10 -3.14 -9.03
N VAL A 399 -3.44 -2.02 -8.39
CA VAL A 399 -3.03 -1.75 -6.99
C VAL A 399 -3.70 -2.73 -6.04
N SER A 400 -2.92 -3.32 -5.14
CA SER A 400 -3.35 -4.38 -4.22
C SER A 400 -3.02 -4.05 -2.76
N GLY A 401 -3.55 -4.86 -1.84
CA GLY A 401 -3.18 -4.76 -0.42
C GLY A 401 -1.69 -4.95 -0.16
N ASN A 402 -0.94 -5.60 -1.06
CA ASN A 402 0.53 -5.69 -0.95
C ASN A 402 1.18 -4.32 -1.14
N ASP A 403 0.76 -3.56 -2.17
CA ASP A 403 1.28 -2.22 -2.44
C ASP A 403 0.94 -1.27 -1.27
N ILE A 404 -0.27 -1.37 -0.74
CA ILE A 404 -0.70 -0.55 0.41
C ILE A 404 0.08 -0.87 1.69
N LEU A 405 0.37 -2.15 1.97
CA LEU A 405 1.24 -2.52 3.10
C LEU A 405 2.67 -1.98 2.95
N GLN A 406 3.18 -1.88 1.72
CA GLN A 406 4.50 -1.29 1.47
C GLN A 406 4.49 0.22 1.75
N TYR A 407 3.42 0.92 1.36
CA TYR A 407 3.21 2.34 1.68
C TYR A 407 3.08 2.57 3.19
N TRP A 408 2.16 1.86 3.86
CA TRP A 408 1.94 2.04 5.30
C TRP A 408 3.12 1.64 6.17
N TYR A 409 4.04 0.80 5.68
CA TYR A 409 5.25 0.46 6.42
C TYR A 409 6.09 1.71 6.76
N GLU A 410 6.24 2.64 5.81
CA GLU A 410 7.01 3.88 6.00
C GLU A 410 6.16 5.10 6.36
N ASP A 411 4.86 5.07 6.09
CA ASP A 411 3.97 6.21 6.32
C ASP A 411 3.89 6.59 7.81
N PRO A 412 4.41 7.74 8.24
CA PRO A 412 4.41 8.11 9.65
C PRO A 412 3.02 8.48 10.19
N ASP A 413 2.03 8.71 9.33
CA ASP A 413 0.67 9.05 9.74
C ASP A 413 -0.19 7.81 10.01
N THR A 414 0.23 6.61 9.58
CA THR A 414 -0.49 5.36 9.81
C THR A 414 0.17 4.53 10.91
N ASP A 415 -0.57 4.26 11.99
CA ASP A 415 -0.15 3.42 13.11
C ASP A 415 -0.73 2.01 13.05
N VAL A 416 -1.97 1.87 12.54
CA VAL A 416 -2.67 0.59 12.43
C VAL A 416 -3.21 0.36 11.02
N ALA A 417 -2.97 -0.83 10.49
CA ALA A 417 -3.43 -1.24 9.17
C ALA A 417 -4.63 -2.19 9.27
N LEU A 418 -5.79 -1.77 8.78
CA LEU A 418 -7.01 -2.58 8.69
C LEU A 418 -7.23 -3.00 7.24
N LEU A 419 -7.37 -4.31 7.00
CA LEU A 419 -7.59 -4.83 5.65
C LEU A 419 -8.79 -5.79 5.60
N TYR A 420 -9.74 -5.47 4.73
CA TYR A 420 -10.74 -6.42 4.27
C TYR A 420 -10.29 -7.03 2.93
N LEU A 421 -10.02 -8.34 2.95
CA LEU A 421 -9.47 -9.08 1.81
C LEU A 421 -10.41 -10.21 1.39
N GLU A 422 -10.94 -10.17 0.18
CA GLU A 422 -11.64 -11.29 -0.44
C GLU A 422 -10.67 -12.23 -1.14
N SER A 423 -9.55 -11.71 -1.68
CA SER A 423 -8.45 -12.51 -2.19
C SER A 423 -7.07 -11.89 -1.97
N ILE A 424 -6.05 -12.75 -2.03
CA ILE A 424 -4.64 -12.40 -1.90
C ILE A 424 -3.97 -12.78 -3.22
N GLY A 425 -3.46 -11.81 -3.97
CA GLY A 425 -2.88 -12.05 -5.29
C GLY A 425 -1.61 -12.92 -5.23
N ASN A 426 -0.62 -12.49 -4.47
CA ASN A 426 0.61 -13.25 -4.22
C ASN A 426 0.74 -13.53 -2.71
N PRO A 427 0.34 -14.72 -2.23
CA PRO A 427 0.38 -15.08 -0.81
C PRO A 427 1.77 -15.04 -0.20
N ARG A 428 2.81 -15.47 -0.93
CA ARG A 428 4.20 -15.44 -0.44
C ARG A 428 4.67 -14.02 -0.20
N LYS A 429 4.38 -13.12 -1.15
CA LYS A 429 4.67 -11.68 -1.01
C LYS A 429 3.84 -11.09 0.14
N PHE A 430 2.54 -11.36 0.20
CA PHE A 430 1.68 -10.86 1.28
C PHE A 430 2.19 -11.26 2.66
N THR A 431 2.46 -12.55 2.91
CA THR A 431 2.98 -13.04 4.20
C THR A 431 4.28 -12.36 4.59
N ARG A 432 5.21 -12.18 3.63
CA ARG A 432 6.49 -11.48 3.87
C ARG A 432 6.26 -10.02 4.26
N LEU A 433 5.43 -9.31 3.51
CA LEU A 433 5.14 -7.89 3.72
C LEU A 433 4.38 -7.68 5.04
N ALA A 434 3.36 -8.48 5.27
CA ALA A 434 2.57 -8.47 6.50
C ALA A 434 3.44 -8.72 7.72
N ARG A 435 4.37 -9.70 7.68
CA ARG A 435 5.32 -9.94 8.79
C ARG A 435 6.21 -8.75 9.08
N ARG A 436 6.75 -8.12 8.05
CA ARG A 436 7.61 -6.94 8.20
C ARG A 436 6.82 -5.76 8.75
N THR A 437 5.60 -5.53 8.25
CA THR A 437 4.73 -4.45 8.73
C THR A 437 4.23 -4.72 10.15
N ALA A 438 3.77 -5.93 10.45
CA ALA A 438 3.31 -6.35 11.78
C ALA A 438 4.38 -6.20 12.87
N ALA A 439 5.67 -6.30 12.53
CA ALA A 439 6.75 -6.07 13.49
C ALA A 439 6.82 -4.62 14.01
N VAL A 440 6.29 -3.66 13.25
CA VAL A 440 6.31 -2.22 13.60
C VAL A 440 4.92 -1.64 13.80
N LYS A 441 3.90 -2.15 13.12
CA LYS A 441 2.54 -1.60 13.09
C LYS A 441 1.52 -2.74 13.06
N PRO A 442 0.52 -2.76 13.95
CA PRO A 442 -0.48 -3.83 13.94
C PRO A 442 -1.19 -3.94 12.58
N VAL A 443 -1.32 -5.17 12.09
CA VAL A 443 -2.03 -5.50 10.84
C VAL A 443 -3.22 -6.37 11.17
N VAL A 444 -4.43 -5.82 11.07
CA VAL A 444 -5.69 -6.53 11.35
C VAL A 444 -6.38 -6.87 10.03
N VAL A 445 -6.75 -8.13 9.86
CA VAL A 445 -7.31 -8.65 8.60
C VAL A 445 -8.64 -9.36 8.84
N VAL A 446 -9.64 -8.99 8.04
CA VAL A 446 -10.82 -9.82 7.80
C VAL A 446 -10.70 -10.45 6.42
N LYS A 447 -10.72 -11.78 6.38
CA LYS A 447 -10.77 -12.54 5.12
C LYS A 447 -12.23 -12.80 4.73
N GLY A 448 -12.68 -12.25 3.61
CA GLY A 448 -13.95 -12.60 2.98
C GLY A 448 -13.89 -13.93 2.19
N ALA A 449 -15.05 -14.40 1.71
CA ALA A 449 -15.18 -15.54 0.78
C ALA A 449 -14.53 -16.86 1.24
N ARG A 450 -14.47 -17.12 2.56
CA ARG A 450 -13.75 -18.24 3.19
C ARG A 450 -14.19 -19.63 2.73
N HIS A 451 -15.47 -19.77 2.41
CA HIS A 451 -16.10 -21.05 2.04
C HIS A 451 -16.68 -21.04 0.62
N SER A 452 -16.32 -20.03 -0.19
CA SER A 452 -16.94 -19.80 -1.51
C SER A 452 -16.52 -20.83 -2.57
N GLY A 453 -15.39 -21.53 -2.37
CA GLY A 453 -14.82 -22.47 -3.35
C GLY A 453 -14.49 -21.86 -4.73
N SER A 454 -14.58 -20.54 -4.87
CA SER A 454 -14.46 -19.80 -6.12
C SER A 454 -13.66 -18.51 -5.92
N ALA A 455 -13.15 -17.95 -7.01
CA ALA A 455 -12.52 -16.63 -6.95
C ALA A 455 -13.63 -15.58 -6.74
N PRO A 456 -13.41 -14.55 -5.90
CA PRO A 456 -14.36 -13.46 -5.78
C PRO A 456 -14.65 -12.83 -7.15
N PRO A 457 -15.89 -12.40 -7.43
CA PRO A 457 -16.22 -11.70 -8.67
C PRO A 457 -15.24 -10.55 -8.93
N GLY A 458 -14.78 -10.39 -10.16
CA GLY A 458 -13.81 -9.34 -10.49
C GLY A 458 -12.33 -9.69 -10.27
N HIS A 459 -12.03 -10.67 -9.40
CA HIS A 459 -10.66 -10.94 -8.97
C HIS A 459 -10.00 -12.00 -9.86
N ALA A 460 -8.94 -11.60 -10.57
CA ALA A 460 -8.11 -12.49 -11.37
C ALA A 460 -7.07 -13.22 -10.49
N VAL A 461 -7.51 -14.14 -9.64
CA VAL A 461 -6.62 -14.95 -8.78
C VAL A 461 -6.85 -16.45 -8.99
N PRO A 462 -5.81 -17.29 -8.87
CA PRO A 462 -6.01 -18.72 -8.77
C PRO A 462 -6.91 -19.05 -7.57
N VAL A 463 -7.87 -19.95 -7.78
CA VAL A 463 -8.70 -20.48 -6.68
C VAL A 463 -7.81 -21.32 -5.77
N THR A 464 -7.69 -20.91 -4.51
CA THR A 464 -6.95 -21.69 -3.52
C THR A 464 -7.78 -22.89 -3.07
N ARG A 465 -7.14 -24.05 -2.99
CA ARG A 465 -7.70 -25.26 -2.36
C ARG A 465 -7.18 -25.46 -0.94
N ILE A 466 -6.37 -24.52 -0.44
CA ILE A 466 -5.80 -24.58 0.90
C ILE A 466 -6.92 -24.32 1.93
N PRO A 467 -7.06 -25.16 2.97
CA PRO A 467 -8.05 -24.93 4.03
C PRO A 467 -7.88 -23.57 4.70
N ASP A 468 -9.00 -22.92 5.04
CA ASP A 468 -8.98 -21.60 5.66
C ASP A 468 -8.23 -21.58 7.00
N ALA A 469 -8.28 -22.68 7.77
CA ALA A 469 -7.52 -22.85 9.00
C ALA A 469 -6.00 -22.76 8.76
N THR A 470 -5.49 -23.32 7.67
CA THR A 470 -4.07 -23.23 7.31
C THR A 470 -3.70 -21.81 6.92
N VAL A 471 -4.54 -21.13 6.13
CA VAL A 471 -4.33 -19.71 5.79
C VAL A 471 -4.34 -18.84 7.05
N SER A 472 -5.25 -19.12 7.99
CA SER A 472 -5.33 -18.47 9.29
C SER A 472 -4.06 -18.64 10.11
N ALA A 473 -3.54 -19.88 10.21
CA ALA A 473 -2.30 -20.16 10.92
C ALA A 473 -1.09 -19.43 10.31
N LEU A 474 -0.97 -19.41 8.98
CA LEU A 474 0.10 -18.70 8.27
C LEU A 474 0.04 -17.18 8.49
N MET A 475 -1.17 -16.60 8.51
CA MET A 475 -1.37 -15.19 8.84
C MET A 475 -0.94 -14.89 10.27
N ARG A 476 -1.37 -15.71 11.24
CA ARG A 476 -0.99 -15.54 12.66
C ARG A 476 0.52 -15.69 12.87
N GLN A 477 1.17 -16.63 12.21
CA GLN A 477 2.63 -16.78 12.25
C GLN A 477 3.36 -15.55 11.69
N ALA A 478 2.73 -14.83 10.75
CA ALA A 478 3.20 -13.56 10.21
C ALA A 478 2.86 -12.36 11.10
N GLY A 479 2.27 -12.54 12.29
CA GLY A 479 1.89 -11.44 13.18
C GLY A 479 0.63 -10.69 12.75
N VAL A 480 -0.12 -11.23 11.77
CA VAL A 480 -1.41 -10.67 11.36
C VAL A 480 -2.48 -11.05 12.38
N ILE A 481 -3.18 -10.04 12.88
CA ILE A 481 -4.34 -10.20 13.74
C ILE A 481 -5.54 -10.52 12.86
N ARG A 482 -5.88 -11.79 12.76
CA ARG A 482 -7.00 -12.23 11.93
C ARG A 482 -8.28 -12.30 12.75
N VAL A 483 -9.28 -11.53 12.31
CA VAL A 483 -10.61 -11.47 12.94
C VAL A 483 -11.71 -11.99 12.00
N ASP A 484 -12.88 -12.28 12.54
CA ASP A 484 -13.95 -12.98 11.84
C ASP A 484 -14.95 -12.04 11.19
N THR A 485 -15.19 -10.89 11.82
CA THR A 485 -16.21 -9.94 11.39
C THR A 485 -15.65 -8.55 11.12
N VAL A 486 -16.34 -7.79 10.27
CA VAL A 486 -16.07 -6.37 10.01
C VAL A 486 -16.17 -5.54 11.31
N THR A 487 -17.08 -5.94 12.18
CA THR A 487 -17.27 -5.39 13.53
C THR A 487 -16.01 -5.57 14.39
N GLU A 488 -15.44 -6.78 14.43
CA GLU A 488 -14.18 -7.05 15.13
C GLU A 488 -12.99 -6.31 14.51
N LEU A 489 -12.99 -6.11 13.20
CA LEU A 489 -11.93 -5.33 12.51
C LEU A 489 -11.86 -3.91 13.06
N VAL A 490 -13.02 -3.26 13.20
CA VAL A 490 -13.12 -1.92 13.79
C VAL A 490 -12.81 -1.96 15.29
N ASP A 491 -13.40 -2.90 16.04
CA ASP A 491 -13.21 -3.02 17.48
C ASP A 491 -11.73 -3.17 17.89
N THR A 492 -11.02 -4.10 17.23
CA THR A 492 -9.61 -4.37 17.47
C THR A 492 -8.72 -3.26 16.92
N GLY A 493 -9.05 -2.73 15.74
CA GLY A 493 -8.32 -1.62 15.13
C GLY A 493 -8.31 -0.37 15.99
N LEU A 494 -9.45 -0.01 16.58
CA LEU A 494 -9.59 1.15 17.46
C LEU A 494 -8.77 1.02 18.73
N LEU A 495 -8.81 -0.16 19.38
CA LEU A 495 -8.01 -0.42 20.57
C LEU A 495 -6.53 -0.21 20.26
N LEU A 496 -6.04 -0.84 19.20
CA LEU A 496 -4.63 -0.79 18.80
C LEU A 496 -4.17 0.59 18.36
N ALA A 497 -5.07 1.41 17.79
CA ALA A 497 -4.76 2.76 17.34
C ALA A 497 -4.72 3.76 18.50
N CYS A 498 -5.44 3.50 19.58
CA CYS A 498 -5.66 4.47 20.65
C CYS A 498 -5.01 4.10 21.98
N GLN A 499 -4.61 2.84 22.19
CA GLN A 499 -4.14 2.33 23.47
C GLN A 499 -2.77 1.64 23.35
N PRO A 500 -1.93 1.67 24.41
CA PRO A 500 -0.66 0.95 24.42
C PRO A 500 -0.87 -0.57 24.37
N LEU A 501 0.13 -1.31 23.90
CA LEU A 501 0.07 -2.76 23.89
C LEU A 501 0.18 -3.32 25.32
N PRO A 502 -0.65 -4.32 25.70
CA PRO A 502 -0.58 -4.91 27.02
C PRO A 502 0.72 -5.70 27.23
N ALA A 503 1.29 -5.60 28.43
CA ALA A 503 2.50 -6.32 28.80
C ALA A 503 2.26 -7.84 28.91
N GLY A 504 1.03 -8.25 29.21
CA GLY A 504 0.64 -9.63 29.44
C GLY A 504 -0.89 -9.82 29.46
N PRO A 505 -1.36 -11.01 29.83
CA PRO A 505 -2.78 -11.37 29.77
C PRO A 505 -3.57 -10.98 31.03
N ARG A 506 -2.99 -10.29 32.03
CA ARG A 506 -3.67 -10.02 33.31
C ARG A 506 -4.57 -8.80 33.19
N VAL A 507 -5.86 -8.92 33.54
CA VAL A 507 -6.86 -7.88 33.32
C VAL A 507 -7.51 -7.48 34.64
N ALA A 508 -7.44 -6.19 35.01
CA ALA A 508 -8.28 -5.65 36.07
C ALA A 508 -9.66 -5.30 35.52
N ILE A 509 -10.72 -5.64 36.26
CA ILE A 509 -12.10 -5.31 35.91
C ILE A 509 -12.64 -4.43 37.03
N LEU A 510 -13.18 -3.26 36.69
CA LEU A 510 -13.80 -2.35 37.65
C LEU A 510 -15.06 -1.73 37.06
N GLY A 511 -16.07 -1.48 37.89
CA GLY A 511 -17.29 -0.83 37.41
C GLY A 511 -18.44 -0.83 38.40
N ASN A 512 -19.56 -0.23 38.02
CA ASN A 512 -20.73 -0.03 38.89
C ASN A 512 -21.84 -1.09 38.70
N SER A 513 -21.52 -2.22 38.09
CA SER A 513 -22.45 -3.33 37.87
C SER A 513 -21.74 -4.66 38.09
N GLU A 514 -22.15 -5.38 39.14
CA GLU A 514 -21.64 -6.71 39.45
C GLU A 514 -21.88 -7.69 38.30
N SER A 515 -23.09 -7.73 37.74
CA SER A 515 -23.42 -8.63 36.62
C SER A 515 -22.59 -8.37 35.37
N LEU A 516 -22.36 -7.11 35.02
CA LEU A 516 -21.52 -6.75 33.87
C LEU A 516 -20.04 -7.07 34.14
N GLY A 517 -19.59 -6.92 35.40
CA GLY A 517 -18.28 -7.35 35.86
C GLY A 517 -18.07 -8.87 35.73
N LEU A 518 -19.06 -9.68 36.11
CA LEU A 518 -19.02 -11.14 35.95
C LEU A 518 -19.01 -11.57 34.48
N LEU A 519 -19.86 -10.98 33.64
CA LEU A 519 -19.84 -11.26 32.19
C LEU A 519 -18.48 -10.93 31.57
N THR A 520 -17.87 -9.80 31.99
CA THR A 520 -16.53 -9.41 31.54
C THR A 520 -15.47 -10.39 32.02
N TYR A 521 -15.59 -10.89 33.25
CA TYR A 521 -14.70 -11.90 33.83
C TYR A 521 -14.75 -13.21 33.04
N ASP A 522 -15.96 -13.71 32.74
CA ASP A 522 -16.16 -14.94 31.98
C ASP A 522 -15.69 -14.81 30.51
N ALA A 523 -15.92 -13.65 29.90
CA ALA A 523 -15.40 -13.34 28.57
C ALA A 523 -13.86 -13.36 28.57
N CYS A 524 -13.22 -12.82 29.62
CA CYS A 524 -11.76 -12.82 29.74
C CYS A 524 -11.21 -14.25 29.79
N LEU A 525 -11.82 -15.12 30.60
CA LEU A 525 -11.43 -16.53 30.66
C LEU A 525 -11.59 -17.23 29.30
N SER A 526 -12.69 -16.95 28.59
CA SER A 526 -12.97 -17.54 27.27
C SER A 526 -11.94 -17.12 26.19
N GLU A 527 -11.43 -15.89 26.27
CA GLU A 527 -10.37 -15.39 25.37
C GLU A 527 -8.94 -15.77 25.82
N GLY A 528 -8.81 -16.53 26.91
CA GLY A 528 -7.52 -16.97 27.47
C GLY A 528 -6.77 -15.88 28.24
N LEU A 529 -7.46 -14.81 28.65
CA LEU A 529 -6.95 -13.79 29.55
C LEU A 529 -7.02 -14.25 31.01
N ARG A 530 -6.35 -13.51 31.90
CA ARG A 530 -6.27 -13.78 33.35
C ARG A 530 -6.92 -12.62 34.12
N PRO A 531 -8.25 -12.58 34.25
CA PRO A 531 -8.92 -11.51 34.96
C PRO A 531 -8.64 -11.58 36.48
N LEU A 532 -8.45 -10.42 37.10
CA LEU A 532 -8.51 -10.26 38.56
C LEU A 532 -9.98 -10.26 39.01
N ARG A 533 -10.21 -10.43 40.31
CA ARG A 533 -11.57 -10.33 40.87
C ARG A 533 -12.17 -8.94 40.52
N PRO A 534 -13.38 -8.87 39.93
CA PRO A 534 -13.99 -7.59 39.61
C PRO A 534 -14.13 -6.71 40.85
N ARG A 535 -13.73 -5.43 40.72
CA ARG A 535 -13.93 -4.39 41.73
C ARG A 535 -15.27 -3.73 41.47
N ASP A 536 -16.28 -4.12 42.24
CA ASP A 536 -17.59 -3.47 42.22
C ASP A 536 -17.53 -2.12 42.94
N LEU A 537 -17.90 -1.07 42.22
CA LEU A 537 -18.02 0.31 42.71
C LEU A 537 -19.43 0.64 43.19
N THR A 538 -20.36 -0.32 43.06
CA THR A 538 -21.80 -0.20 43.34
C THR A 538 -22.53 0.73 42.37
N THR A 539 -23.85 0.56 42.22
CA THR A 539 -24.68 1.32 41.25
C THR A 539 -24.73 2.82 41.53
N THR A 540 -24.35 3.25 42.74
CA THR A 540 -24.32 4.66 43.17
C THR A 540 -22.98 5.34 42.88
N ALA A 541 -22.01 4.64 42.27
CA ALA A 541 -20.70 5.18 41.93
C ALA A 541 -20.79 6.49 41.15
N THR A 542 -19.97 7.46 41.56
CA THR A 542 -19.80 8.75 40.90
C THR A 542 -18.61 8.71 39.92
N PRO A 543 -18.51 9.66 38.97
CA PRO A 543 -17.32 9.78 38.12
C PRO A 543 -16.00 9.86 38.91
N ALA A 544 -16.01 10.44 40.12
CA ALA A 544 -14.82 10.53 40.97
C ALA A 544 -14.37 9.14 41.48
N ASP A 545 -15.31 8.26 41.78
CA ASP A 545 -15.03 6.88 42.22
C ASP A 545 -14.40 6.06 41.09
N PHE A 546 -14.93 6.19 39.86
CA PHE A 546 -14.35 5.59 38.66
C PHE A 546 -12.92 6.07 38.41
N ARG A 547 -12.66 7.37 38.51
CA ARG A 547 -11.32 7.95 38.34
C ARG A 547 -10.33 7.42 39.37
N ALA A 548 -10.73 7.35 40.64
CA ALA A 548 -9.87 6.83 41.70
C ALA A 548 -9.57 5.33 41.48
N ALA A 549 -10.59 4.52 41.22
CA ALA A 549 -10.43 3.08 40.98
C ALA A 549 -9.58 2.77 39.74
N LEU A 550 -9.76 3.53 38.65
CA LEU A 550 -8.95 3.38 37.45
C LEU A 550 -7.50 3.79 37.69
N ALA A 551 -7.24 4.87 38.43
CA ALA A 551 -5.89 5.29 38.77
C ALA A 551 -5.14 4.24 39.63
N ASP A 552 -5.84 3.62 40.59
CA ASP A 552 -5.30 2.50 41.38
C ASP A 552 -4.93 1.33 40.48
N ALA A 553 -5.86 0.89 39.62
CA ALA A 553 -5.65 -0.26 38.73
C ALA A 553 -4.51 -0.01 37.74
N LEU A 554 -4.43 1.18 37.14
CA LEU A 554 -3.34 1.54 36.24
C LEU A 554 -1.97 1.51 36.93
N SER A 555 -1.91 1.80 38.23
CA SER A 555 -0.69 1.79 39.03
C SER A 555 -0.32 0.39 39.58
N ASP A 556 -1.26 -0.57 39.56
CA ASP A 556 -1.07 -1.91 40.12
C ASP A 556 -0.37 -2.87 39.15
N ASP A 557 0.86 -3.26 39.46
CA ASP A 557 1.67 -4.21 38.69
C ASP A 557 1.07 -5.64 38.62
N ALA A 558 0.00 -5.93 39.36
CA ALA A 558 -0.75 -7.17 39.26
C ALA A 558 -1.56 -7.30 37.95
N CYS A 559 -1.83 -6.19 37.25
CA CYS A 559 -2.55 -6.19 35.98
C CYS A 559 -1.76 -5.55 34.82
N ASP A 560 -2.05 -5.99 33.61
CA ASP A 560 -1.43 -5.55 32.36
C ASP A 560 -2.40 -4.72 31.50
N ALA A 561 -3.70 -4.74 31.80
CA ALA A 561 -4.78 -4.04 31.13
C ALA A 561 -5.96 -3.81 32.08
N VAL A 562 -6.83 -2.83 31.77
CA VAL A 562 -8.02 -2.51 32.57
C VAL A 562 -9.28 -2.49 31.69
N VAL A 563 -10.34 -3.17 32.12
CA VAL A 563 -11.69 -3.07 31.54
C VAL A 563 -12.60 -2.38 32.53
N VAL A 564 -13.18 -1.26 32.12
CA VAL A 564 -14.13 -0.48 32.92
C VAL A 564 -15.54 -0.82 32.46
N THR A 565 -16.40 -1.29 33.35
CA THR A 565 -17.82 -1.55 33.08
C THR A 565 -18.68 -0.41 33.64
N ALA A 566 -19.55 0.15 32.81
CA ALA A 566 -20.38 1.29 33.20
C ALA A 566 -21.84 1.10 32.78
N ILE A 567 -22.75 1.23 33.75
CA ILE A 567 -24.19 1.38 33.55
C ILE A 567 -24.63 2.77 34.02
N PRO A 568 -25.81 3.26 33.62
CA PRO A 568 -26.33 4.52 34.13
C PRO A 568 -26.40 4.51 35.67
N HIS A 569 -26.01 5.63 36.29
CA HIS A 569 -26.10 5.87 37.72
C HIS A 569 -27.53 5.70 38.22
N VAL A 570 -27.69 4.94 39.30
CA VAL A 570 -28.98 4.73 39.97
C VAL A 570 -28.86 5.23 41.41
N GLY A 571 -29.41 6.41 41.70
CA GLY A 571 -29.40 7.03 43.03
C GLY A 571 -30.70 6.81 43.81
N GLU A 572 -30.65 6.95 45.15
CA GLU A 572 -31.78 6.65 46.05
C GLU A 572 -32.84 7.77 46.17
N THR A 573 -32.56 8.99 45.69
CA THR A 573 -33.51 10.12 45.76
C THR A 573 -33.59 10.92 44.47
N GLY A 574 -34.67 10.72 43.72
CA GLY A 574 -35.03 11.49 42.52
C GLY A 574 -35.13 10.63 41.25
N PRO A 575 -35.79 11.14 40.18
CA PRO A 575 -35.73 10.47 38.88
C PRO A 575 -34.26 10.35 38.45
N PRO A 576 -33.87 9.29 37.71
CA PRO A 576 -32.50 9.11 37.28
C PRO A 576 -32.05 10.39 36.57
N ALA A 577 -31.12 11.13 37.17
CA ALA A 577 -30.40 12.14 36.42
C ALA A 577 -29.69 11.38 35.29
N PRO A 578 -29.82 11.81 34.02
CA PRO A 578 -29.10 11.17 32.94
C PRO A 578 -27.63 11.11 33.35
N THR A 579 -27.05 9.92 33.34
CA THR A 579 -25.63 9.78 33.64
C THR A 579 -24.90 10.63 32.64
N ASP A 580 -24.25 11.70 33.12
CA ASP A 580 -23.53 12.59 32.25
C ASP A 580 -22.31 11.83 31.71
N GLY A 581 -22.49 11.21 30.53
CA GLY A 581 -21.42 10.52 29.80
C GLY A 581 -20.21 11.43 29.61
N GLY A 582 -20.44 12.75 29.53
CA GLY A 582 -19.41 13.79 29.54
C GLY A 582 -18.55 13.79 30.80
N ALA A 583 -19.19 13.81 31.97
CA ALA A 583 -18.51 13.80 33.27
C ALA A 583 -17.75 12.49 33.52
N LEU A 584 -18.38 11.34 33.24
CA LEU A 584 -17.73 10.02 33.38
C LEU A 584 -16.56 9.88 32.41
N GLY A 585 -16.74 10.22 31.14
CA GLY A 585 -15.67 10.19 30.13
C GLY A 585 -14.48 11.07 30.51
N THR A 586 -14.76 12.29 31.01
CA THR A 586 -13.71 13.20 31.49
C THR A 586 -12.93 12.61 32.67
N ALA A 587 -13.63 12.05 33.66
CA ALA A 587 -13.00 11.44 34.82
C ALA A 587 -12.11 10.24 34.45
N LEU A 588 -12.53 9.41 33.51
CA LEU A 588 -11.74 8.28 33.00
C LEU A 588 -10.49 8.76 32.23
N ARG A 589 -10.62 9.78 31.37
CA ARG A 589 -9.47 10.38 30.66
C ARG A 589 -8.45 10.98 31.62
N GLU A 590 -8.90 11.66 32.67
CA GLU A 590 -8.00 12.23 33.69
C GLU A 590 -7.19 11.16 34.43
N ALA A 591 -7.78 9.99 34.71
CA ALA A 591 -7.06 8.87 35.31
C ALA A 591 -5.98 8.32 34.35
N THR A 592 -6.33 8.10 33.09
CA THR A 592 -5.41 7.54 32.08
C THR A 592 -4.27 8.50 31.72
N ALA A 593 -4.52 9.82 31.72
CA ALA A 593 -3.49 10.82 31.42
C ALA A 593 -2.32 10.82 32.43
N ARG A 594 -2.54 10.30 33.64
CA ARG A 594 -1.49 10.20 34.69
C ARG A 594 -0.58 8.98 34.53
N THR A 595 -1.10 7.90 33.93
CA THR A 595 -0.42 6.61 33.80
C THR A 595 -0.79 5.96 32.47
N ALA A 596 -0.07 6.29 31.39
CA ALA A 596 -0.38 5.85 30.02
C ALA A 596 0.29 4.51 29.62
N SER A 597 0.62 3.64 30.58
CA SER A 597 1.40 2.42 30.31
C SER A 597 0.57 1.17 30.01
N LYS A 598 -0.72 1.15 30.36
CA LYS A 598 -1.61 -0.02 30.22
C LYS A 598 -2.85 0.34 29.39
N PRO A 599 -3.32 -0.55 28.50
CA PRO A 599 -4.54 -0.31 27.75
C PRO A 599 -5.78 -0.30 28.64
N VAL A 600 -6.69 0.62 28.36
CA VAL A 600 -8.01 0.75 28.99
C VAL A 600 -9.09 0.56 27.92
N ALA A 601 -10.09 -0.26 28.21
CA ALA A 601 -11.30 -0.40 27.39
C ALA A 601 -12.56 -0.18 28.25
N VAL A 602 -13.54 0.53 27.71
CA VAL A 602 -14.81 0.81 28.41
C VAL A 602 -15.93 -0.02 27.79
N VAL A 603 -16.65 -0.75 28.63
CA VAL A 603 -17.88 -1.45 28.28
C VAL A 603 -19.02 -0.64 28.87
N HIS A 604 -19.95 -0.19 28.01
CA HIS A 604 -21.09 0.61 28.47
C HIS A 604 -22.41 0.07 27.93
N VAL A 605 -23.46 0.25 28.73
CA VAL A 605 -24.85 -0.08 28.36
C VAL A 605 -25.67 1.19 28.48
N GLU A 606 -26.28 1.65 27.38
CA GLU A 606 -27.26 2.77 27.38
C GLU A 606 -26.76 4.10 28.00
N ILE A 607 -25.45 4.38 27.94
CA ILE A 607 -24.90 5.70 28.33
C ILE A 607 -24.64 6.53 27.07
N ASP A 608 -25.57 7.44 26.77
CA ASP A 608 -25.45 8.37 25.64
C ASP A 608 -24.28 9.35 25.83
N GLY A 609 -23.59 9.69 24.73
CA GLY A 609 -22.50 10.68 24.73
C GLY A 609 -21.18 10.23 25.37
N LEU A 610 -21.13 9.05 25.99
CA LEU A 610 -19.91 8.50 26.60
C LEU A 610 -18.80 8.20 25.58
N PRO A 611 -19.08 7.57 24.41
CA PRO A 611 -18.04 7.35 23.39
C PRO A 611 -17.39 8.64 22.87
N GLU A 612 -18.18 9.71 22.72
CA GLU A 612 -17.71 11.04 22.35
C GLU A 612 -16.88 11.65 23.49
N ALA A 613 -17.32 11.50 24.74
CA ALA A 613 -16.61 11.95 25.93
C ALA A 613 -15.37 11.11 26.27
N LEU A 614 -15.13 9.97 25.63
CA LEU A 614 -13.88 9.23 25.80
C LEU A 614 -12.83 9.60 24.75
N SER A 615 -13.22 10.38 23.74
CA SER A 615 -12.30 11.04 22.80
C SER A 615 -11.58 12.22 23.46
N PRO A 616 -10.32 12.50 23.10
CA PRO A 616 -9.66 13.73 23.51
C PRO A 616 -10.43 14.94 22.96
N PRO A 617 -10.47 16.07 23.69
CA PRO A 617 -11.06 17.30 23.17
C PRO A 617 -10.35 17.72 21.88
N ALA A 618 -11.12 18.17 20.87
CA ALA A 618 -10.58 18.65 19.62
C ALA A 618 -9.56 19.76 19.90
N THR A 619 -8.28 19.48 19.62
CA THR A 619 -7.21 20.47 19.81
C THR A 619 -7.11 21.30 18.53
N PRO A 620 -7.34 22.63 18.56
CA PRO A 620 -7.18 23.46 17.39
C PRO A 620 -5.69 23.54 17.03
N GLY A 621 -5.32 23.05 15.85
CA GLY A 621 -4.09 23.42 15.13
C GLY A 621 -2.76 23.22 15.88
N LEU A 622 -2.21 22.01 15.83
CA LEU A 622 -0.76 21.82 15.95
C LEU A 622 -0.22 21.43 14.57
N SER A 623 0.24 22.45 13.84
CA SER A 623 1.05 22.31 12.64
C SER A 623 2.27 21.43 12.97
N SER A 624 2.32 20.22 12.42
CA SER A 624 3.56 19.46 12.36
C SER A 624 4.41 20.04 11.22
N SER A 625 5.58 20.54 11.59
CA SER A 625 6.61 21.07 10.69
C SER A 625 6.82 20.15 9.47
N ALA A 626 6.69 20.72 8.28
CA ALA A 626 6.95 20.05 7.01
C ALA A 626 8.34 19.40 7.01
N ALA A 627 8.38 18.07 6.97
CA ALA A 627 9.62 17.35 6.68
C ALA A 627 9.94 17.57 5.20
N LYS A 628 11.07 18.23 4.91
CA LYS A 628 11.67 18.28 3.58
C LYS A 628 11.87 16.85 3.03
N PRO A 629 11.77 16.64 1.71
CA PRO A 629 12.12 15.35 1.12
C PRO A 629 13.62 15.11 1.38
N ALA A 630 13.93 14.06 2.14
CA ALA A 630 15.30 13.65 2.41
C ALA A 630 15.93 13.05 1.15
N ASP A 631 17.11 13.55 0.79
CA ASP A 631 18.00 12.95 -0.20
C ASP A 631 18.48 11.55 0.24
N ASP A 632 18.59 10.68 -0.76
CA ASP A 632 19.32 9.41 -0.97
C ASP A 632 20.21 8.73 0.11
N ALA A 633 19.92 8.88 1.41
CA ALA A 633 20.53 8.06 2.46
C ALA A 633 19.57 6.97 2.95
N ALA A 634 20.06 5.72 3.00
CA ALA A 634 19.32 4.59 3.56
C ALA A 634 19.00 4.86 5.05
N PRO A 635 17.72 4.78 5.49
CA PRO A 635 17.42 4.79 6.90
C PRO A 635 17.91 3.47 7.50
N THR A 636 18.89 3.54 8.41
CA THR A 636 19.45 2.38 9.14
C THR A 636 18.62 1.99 10.37
N GLN A 637 17.48 2.63 10.63
CA GLN A 637 16.60 2.28 11.73
C GLN A 637 15.14 2.14 11.28
N PRO A 638 14.44 1.05 11.67
CA PRO A 638 13.01 0.92 11.46
C PRO A 638 12.27 2.00 12.26
N PRO A 639 11.11 2.52 11.77
CA PRO A 639 10.30 3.45 12.52
C PRO A 639 9.92 2.85 13.88
N GLY A 640 10.25 3.58 14.96
CA GLY A 640 9.98 3.15 16.32
C GLY A 640 8.48 3.02 16.57
N ALA A 641 8.06 1.81 16.94
CA ALA A 641 6.67 1.49 17.24
C ALA A 641 6.34 1.84 18.68
N GLY A 642 5.83 3.06 18.88
CA GLY A 642 5.17 3.51 20.09
C GLY A 642 4.16 4.58 19.75
N LEU A 643 3.06 4.67 20.52
CA LEU A 643 2.20 5.85 20.51
C LEU A 643 3.12 7.08 20.57
N ARG A 644 2.92 8.04 19.66
CA ARG A 644 3.70 9.28 19.67
C ARG A 644 3.61 9.88 21.07
N HIS A 645 4.74 9.93 21.77
CA HIS A 645 4.85 10.46 23.14
C HIS A 645 4.22 11.85 23.18
N GLY A 646 3.10 12.01 23.91
CA GLY A 646 2.51 13.31 24.23
C GLY A 646 1.03 13.52 23.89
N ALA A 647 0.38 12.66 23.10
CA ALA A 647 -1.08 12.75 22.90
C ALA A 647 -1.82 11.96 23.99
N VAL A 648 -2.83 12.56 24.64
CA VAL A 648 -3.68 11.84 25.59
C VAL A 648 -4.43 10.74 24.84
N PRO A 649 -4.21 9.45 25.16
CA PRO A 649 -4.77 8.35 24.39
C PRO A 649 -6.29 8.31 24.57
N ARG A 650 -6.99 8.24 23.44
CA ARG A 650 -8.44 8.03 23.39
C ARG A 650 -8.80 6.68 24.00
N ILE A 651 -9.86 6.61 24.81
CA ILE A 651 -10.30 5.35 25.41
C ILE A 651 -11.42 4.75 24.54
N PRO A 652 -11.25 3.54 23.97
CA PRO A 652 -12.29 2.92 23.15
C PRO A 652 -13.47 2.45 24.02
N ALA A 653 -14.68 2.73 23.54
CA ALA A 653 -15.94 2.28 24.13
C ALA A 653 -16.57 1.16 23.30
N TYR A 654 -17.11 0.17 24.00
CA TYR A 654 -17.74 -1.02 23.43
C TYR A 654 -19.14 -1.21 24.02
N PRO A 655 -20.12 -1.61 23.20
CA PRO A 655 -21.49 -1.82 23.65
C PRO A 655 -21.68 -3.15 24.41
N ALA A 656 -20.65 -4.00 24.46
CA ALA A 656 -20.73 -5.33 25.08
C ALA A 656 -19.35 -5.78 25.56
N ALA A 657 -19.33 -6.58 26.63
CA ALA A 657 -18.10 -7.03 27.28
C ALA A 657 -17.25 -7.92 26.36
N GLU A 658 -17.90 -8.85 25.66
CA GLU A 658 -17.27 -9.81 24.75
C GLU A 658 -16.48 -9.09 23.64
N ARG A 659 -16.97 -7.94 23.19
CA ARG A 659 -16.33 -7.15 22.13
C ARG A 659 -15.05 -6.47 22.62
N ALA A 660 -15.11 -5.83 23.79
CA ALA A 660 -13.95 -5.20 24.42
C ALA A 660 -12.88 -6.25 24.73
N VAL A 661 -13.29 -7.36 25.35
CA VAL A 661 -12.40 -8.43 25.78
C VAL A 661 -11.78 -9.16 24.60
N ARG A 662 -12.52 -9.40 23.51
CA ARG A 662 -11.97 -10.03 22.30
C ARG A 662 -10.93 -9.13 21.62
N ALA A 663 -11.20 -7.83 21.51
CA ALA A 663 -10.21 -6.87 21.01
C ALA A 663 -8.93 -6.86 21.87
N LEU A 664 -9.09 -6.90 23.20
CA LEU A 664 -7.97 -6.98 24.14
C LEU A 664 -7.20 -8.31 24.02
N GLY A 665 -7.91 -9.42 23.87
CA GLY A 665 -7.33 -10.75 23.63
C GLY A 665 -6.43 -10.76 22.39
N GLU A 666 -6.89 -10.18 21.29
CA GLU A 666 -6.07 -10.02 20.08
C GLU A 666 -4.85 -9.12 20.30
N ALA A 667 -5.01 -8.01 21.04
CA ALA A 667 -3.90 -7.12 21.37
C ALA A 667 -2.84 -7.83 22.23
N VAL A 668 -3.23 -8.67 23.19
CA VAL A 668 -2.32 -9.50 24.00
C VAL A 668 -1.56 -10.51 23.13
N ARG A 669 -2.28 -11.25 22.26
CA ARG A 669 -1.67 -12.22 21.34
C ARG A 669 -0.65 -11.56 20.42
N TYR A 670 -0.98 -10.40 19.87
CA TYR A 670 -0.08 -9.61 19.03
C TYR A 670 1.14 -9.08 19.81
N ALA A 671 0.93 -8.54 21.01
CA ALA A 671 2.03 -8.05 21.85
C ALA A 671 3.01 -9.16 22.21
N GLN A 672 2.50 -10.38 22.48
CA GLN A 672 3.32 -11.56 22.69
C GLN A 672 4.12 -11.92 21.43
N TRP A 673 3.44 -12.06 20.28
CA TRP A 673 4.10 -12.36 19.01
C TRP A 673 5.22 -11.36 18.69
N ARG A 674 5.00 -10.06 18.92
CA ARG A 674 6.00 -9.02 18.66
C ARG A 674 7.24 -9.20 19.54
N ARG A 675 7.07 -9.49 20.83
CA ARG A 675 8.20 -9.77 21.76
C ARG A 675 9.01 -11.01 21.34
N GLU A 676 8.34 -12.04 20.83
CA GLU A 676 8.99 -13.26 20.31
C GLU A 676 9.74 -12.95 19.00
N ALA A 677 9.14 -12.16 18.11
CA ALA A 677 9.75 -11.76 16.84
C ALA A 677 11.00 -10.87 17.01
N GLU A 678 11.04 -10.03 18.05
CA GLU A 678 12.22 -9.23 18.42
C GLU A 678 13.37 -10.08 18.99
N ARG A 679 13.12 -11.34 19.38
CA ARG A 679 14.09 -12.28 19.98
C ARG A 679 14.11 -13.65 19.26
N PRO A 680 14.53 -13.72 17.98
CA PRO A 680 14.51 -14.98 17.23
C PRO A 680 15.43 -16.03 17.87
N GLY A 681 14.88 -17.21 18.22
CA GLY A 681 15.64 -18.38 18.69
C GLY A 681 15.44 -18.80 20.15
N LYS A 682 14.42 -18.29 20.85
CA LYS A 682 13.90 -18.89 22.09
C LYS A 682 12.62 -19.65 21.85
#